data_AF-A0A9N7U4A9-F1
#
_entry.id   AF-A0A9N7U4A9-F1
#
_cell.length_a   1.000
_cell.length_b   1.000
_cell.length_c   1.000
_cell.angle_alpha   90.00
_cell.angle_beta   90.00
_cell.angle_gamma   90.00
#
_symmetry.space_group_name_H-M   'P 1'
#
loop_
_entity.id
_entity.type
_entity.pdbx_description
1 polymer ?
#
loop_
_entity_poly.entity_id
_entity_poly.type
_entity_poly.pdbx_seq_one_letter_code
_entity_poly.pdbx_strand_id
1 'polypeptide(L)'
;MQEQVSQAQHPEDYRDLTLDIMTSKGVTLKWLFPFATSTLVVFVTLMPAPCSAIRVNCSQPDQPVLLEALTPIFNLSAIRPVMNMTTSTNVKIFFTLYGILGVDEKAQLLTTYLWLHYWWINELVSWDPVDCGTNEIILPRDKFWIPDIVINEFMDENTAPTVPYLKLYSNGWMHDAYPAKVVSSCNLDIYNFPFDIQNCTLTFNSYIHIASDITVFLNKSMEHITEHSKNVMTTLGEWELLEITSTKHTLDFTNGEPIDELAFHIRVRRRATLYVVNLLIPSCFLITVDLFSFLLPPQTVDRSSFKMTLILGYTVFLLIMNDLLPTTGNSIPLINVFFSLCLALMVASLLETIFITNLLCGSANFSPVPHWIRVLVLQMLGCLVPLPQKVKDSDVKRSAVVAKREEPQVERGPLVEDKAVQELRSLGKDLQALRLQVDQQLGGVTSSEEWIQCCQRKVKPSKLLFVFIFVLMNAECSSLMMNCSQPDAPSLLEALKPVFKLSAIRPVRNISTITEVNISFILYGILGVDEKAQILTTLIWQSVSWTNEFIWWDPEQCGTSSITVPRKLLWVPDVVINEFMEKNSAPFTPYTYVYNDGFILDQLPVRVVSSCRLDIYMFPFDVQNCSLSFNSYVYRKSAVQIGLPGPAGEIFEMSKELMKTMGEWELIGITVEKFVFNADYDDFYEELRFYVSLRRRATLYVVNLLIPSCFLITVDLFSFLLPPQTVDRSSFKMTLILGYTVFLLIMNDLLPVTGNTIPLMNVFLSLCLGLMVASLLETILITNLLCGSTHYSAVPHWIRVLVLHILGPLVRLPQKSRDLQDVTVIQNPSAHEMKVSSVMEEDSEAPEQKGPLNKDKALDELRSLGKELQGLRLQVEQHLGGSQSSEEWIQVGFIIDRLLFGFYILFISVSFITIIIMWARSYDP
;
A
#
# COMPACT_ATOMS: atom_id res chain seq x y z
N MET A 1 -1.52 -36.36 -3.89
CA MET A 1 -0.13 -36.82 -3.63
C MET A 1 -0.10 -37.34 -2.20
N GLN A 2 0.46 -38.52 -1.98
CA GLN A 2 0.14 -39.37 -0.82
C GLN A 2 1.23 -40.42 -0.62
N GLU A 3 1.91 -40.41 0.54
CA GLU A 3 2.70 -41.50 1.17
C GLU A 3 3.24 -40.93 2.51
N GLN A 4 3.04 -41.56 3.68
CA GLN A 4 3.72 -42.73 4.28
C GLN A 4 5.15 -42.43 4.79
N VAL A 5 5.71 -42.95 5.90
CA VAL A 5 5.32 -43.63 7.18
C VAL A 5 6.46 -44.59 7.57
N SER A 6 7.21 -44.29 8.64
CA SER A 6 7.97 -45.18 9.56
C SER A 6 8.65 -44.30 10.64
N GLN A 7 8.81 -44.58 11.95
CA GLN A 7 8.54 -45.70 12.88
C GLN A 7 9.77 -46.53 13.32
N ALA A 8 9.87 -46.77 14.65
CA ALA A 8 10.90 -47.46 15.46
C ALA A 8 12.32 -46.82 15.47
N GLN A 9 13.13 -46.89 16.55
CA GLN A 9 13.18 -47.82 17.68
C GLN A 9 13.73 -47.17 19.00
N HIS A 10 13.41 -47.75 20.17
CA HIS A 10 13.91 -47.42 21.54
C HIS A 10 15.06 -48.40 21.94
N PRO A 11 15.81 -48.27 23.08
CA PRO A 11 15.28 -48.22 24.46
C PRO A 11 16.09 -47.44 25.54
N GLU A 12 15.54 -47.40 26.78
CA GLU A 12 16.15 -47.50 28.15
C GLU A 12 17.50 -46.80 28.48
N ASP A 13 17.73 -46.21 29.66
CA ASP A 13 16.99 -46.09 30.95
C ASP A 13 17.43 -44.73 31.61
N TYR A 14 17.19 -44.26 32.85
CA TYR A 14 16.65 -44.72 34.16
C TYR A 14 16.38 -43.40 34.98
N ARG A 15 15.69 -43.28 36.12
CA ARG A 15 14.98 -44.18 37.07
C ARG A 15 14.02 -43.35 37.93
N ASP A 16 12.97 -43.96 38.48
CA ASP A 16 12.14 -43.40 39.56
C ASP A 16 11.70 -44.52 40.55
N LEU A 17 11.50 -44.24 41.85
CA LEU A 17 11.18 -45.20 42.95
C LEU A 17 10.84 -44.40 44.24
N THR A 18 9.86 -44.68 45.12
CA THR A 18 9.10 -45.89 45.56
C THR A 18 7.65 -45.47 45.98
N LEU A 19 6.57 -46.25 45.81
CA LEU A 19 6.09 -47.47 46.56
C LEU A 19 5.62 -47.15 48.01
N ASP A 20 4.54 -47.68 48.62
CA ASP A 20 3.50 -48.74 48.38
C ASP A 20 2.08 -48.22 48.78
N ILE A 21 0.89 -48.84 48.63
CA ILE A 21 0.25 -49.85 47.74
C ILE A 21 -0.79 -50.78 48.48
N MET A 22 -1.96 -50.99 47.86
CA MET A 22 -3.00 -52.05 48.02
C MET A 22 -3.88 -52.28 49.29
N THR A 23 -5.15 -51.85 49.17
CA THR A 23 -6.42 -52.63 49.21
C THR A 23 -6.74 -53.77 50.21
N SER A 24 -7.96 -53.76 50.77
CA SER A 24 -8.81 -54.99 50.93
C SER A 24 -10.32 -54.67 51.03
N LYS A 25 -11.18 -55.69 51.16
CA LYS A 25 -12.64 -55.69 50.86
C LYS A 25 -13.59 -55.74 52.09
N GLY A 26 -14.49 -54.75 52.20
CA GLY A 26 -15.95 -54.89 52.36
C GLY A 26 -16.63 -55.54 53.60
N VAL A 27 -17.98 -55.43 53.57
CA VAL A 27 -19.02 -56.21 54.31
C VAL A 27 -19.58 -55.66 55.66
N THR A 28 -20.93 -55.66 55.74
CA THR A 28 -21.86 -55.49 56.89
C THR A 28 -21.96 -54.18 57.69
N LEU A 29 -23.17 -53.62 57.63
CA LEU A 29 -23.81 -52.77 58.65
C LEU A 29 -24.55 -53.65 59.68
N LYS A 30 -24.56 -53.33 60.99
CA LYS A 30 -25.73 -53.50 61.92
C LYS A 30 -25.45 -53.08 63.39
N TRP A 31 -26.29 -52.15 63.88
CA TRP A 31 -26.89 -52.02 65.23
C TRP A 31 -26.10 -51.72 66.53
N LEU A 32 -26.73 -50.80 67.29
CA LEU A 32 -26.89 -50.67 68.77
C LEU A 32 -26.09 -49.60 69.57
N PHE A 33 -26.84 -49.04 70.53
CA PHE A 33 -26.57 -47.95 71.48
C PHE A 33 -25.85 -48.45 72.76
N PRO A 34 -25.61 -47.59 73.77
CA PRO A 34 -25.00 -46.24 73.78
C PRO A 34 -23.83 -46.18 74.80
N PHE A 35 -23.24 -45.00 75.06
CA PHE A 35 -23.03 -44.49 76.43
C PHE A 35 -22.61 -43.01 76.39
N ALA A 36 -22.80 -42.29 77.50
CA ALA A 36 -22.47 -40.87 77.63
C ALA A 36 -21.42 -40.63 78.72
N THR A 37 -20.42 -39.82 78.40
CA THR A 37 -19.52 -39.17 79.37
C THR A 37 -19.19 -37.75 78.89
N SER A 38 -19.25 -36.77 79.78
CA SER A 38 -19.02 -35.36 79.45
C SER A 38 -17.54 -35.05 79.34
N THR A 39 -17.10 -34.50 78.20
CA THR A 39 -15.75 -33.93 78.02
C THR A 39 -15.85 -32.50 77.50
N LEU A 40 -15.22 -31.57 78.21
CA LEU A 40 -15.33 -30.13 77.98
C LEU A 40 -14.50 -29.69 76.77
N VAL A 41 -15.12 -29.59 75.59
CA VAL A 41 -14.47 -29.10 74.37
C VAL A 41 -14.35 -27.58 74.44
N VAL A 42 -13.14 -27.08 74.70
CA VAL A 42 -12.81 -25.66 74.50
C VAL A 42 -12.75 -25.40 73.00
N PHE A 43 -13.77 -24.75 72.45
CA PHE A 43 -13.74 -24.23 71.09
C PHE A 43 -12.75 -23.05 71.03
N VAL A 44 -11.49 -23.35 70.68
CA VAL A 44 -10.55 -22.33 70.21
C VAL A 44 -10.96 -21.95 68.79
N THR A 45 -11.94 -21.05 68.68
CA THR A 45 -12.24 -20.39 67.41
C THR A 45 -11.04 -19.52 67.03
N LEU A 46 -10.21 -19.98 66.09
CA LEU A 46 -9.39 -19.05 65.33
C LEU A 46 -10.33 -18.14 64.55
N MET A 47 -10.62 -16.97 65.11
CA MET A 47 -10.97 -15.81 64.30
C MET A 47 -9.81 -15.59 63.33
N PRO A 48 -10.03 -15.58 62.00
CA PRO A 48 -9.06 -14.95 61.12
C PRO A 48 -8.92 -13.50 61.58
N ALA A 49 -7.69 -13.02 61.74
CA ALA A 49 -7.48 -11.61 62.04
C ALA A 49 -8.11 -10.78 60.90
N PRO A 50 -8.82 -9.68 61.20
CA PRO A 50 -9.44 -8.87 60.16
C PRO A 50 -8.34 -8.21 59.33
N CYS A 51 -8.05 -8.77 58.15
CA CYS A 51 -7.26 -8.09 57.13
C CYS A 51 -7.96 -6.77 56.79
N SER A 52 -7.30 -5.66 57.04
CA SER A 52 -7.87 -4.31 57.03
C SER A 52 -8.12 -3.74 55.63
N ALA A 53 -8.69 -4.55 54.73
CA ALA A 53 -9.36 -4.04 53.55
C ALA A 53 -10.46 -3.07 53.97
N ILE A 54 -10.51 -1.88 53.36
CA ILE A 54 -11.67 -1.00 53.48
C ILE A 54 -12.78 -1.67 52.65
N ARG A 55 -13.53 -2.57 53.30
CA ARG A 55 -14.79 -3.07 52.77
C ARG A 55 -15.77 -1.90 52.77
N VAL A 56 -15.95 -1.29 51.61
CA VAL A 56 -16.93 -0.25 51.37
C VAL A 56 -18.31 -0.91 51.53
N ASN A 57 -19.08 -0.41 52.49
CA ASN A 57 -20.34 -1.02 52.91
C ASN A 57 -21.49 -0.05 52.62
N CYS A 58 -22.27 -0.33 51.58
CA CYS A 58 -23.37 0.53 51.16
C CYS A 58 -24.61 0.31 52.04
N SER A 59 -25.27 1.40 52.44
CA SER A 59 -26.55 1.34 53.17
C SER A 59 -27.75 1.09 52.25
N GLN A 60 -27.63 1.44 50.96
CA GLN A 60 -28.63 1.30 49.91
C GLN A 60 -27.91 1.03 48.57
N PRO A 61 -28.52 0.29 47.62
CA PRO A 61 -27.91 -0.11 46.34
C PRO A 61 -27.90 1.02 45.30
N ASP A 62 -27.55 2.24 45.71
CA ASP A 62 -27.66 3.48 44.93
C ASP A 62 -26.27 4.04 44.56
N GLN A 63 -26.08 4.45 43.30
CA GLN A 63 -24.79 4.93 42.80
C GLN A 63 -24.21 6.15 43.55
N PRO A 64 -24.99 7.13 44.04
CA PRO A 64 -24.50 8.19 44.90
C PRO A 64 -23.97 7.71 46.27
N VAL A 65 -24.56 6.65 46.85
CA VAL A 65 -24.14 6.09 48.14
C VAL A 65 -22.79 5.37 48.00
N LEU A 66 -22.61 4.61 46.91
CA LEU A 66 -21.32 4.00 46.57
C LEU A 66 -20.26 5.08 46.31
N LEU A 67 -20.59 6.19 45.62
CA LEU A 67 -19.68 7.31 45.40
C LEU A 67 -19.25 7.96 46.74
N GLU A 68 -20.19 8.26 47.63
CA GLU A 68 -19.88 8.83 48.95
C GLU A 68 -18.98 7.89 49.75
N ALA A 69 -19.29 6.60 49.77
CA ALA A 69 -18.51 5.59 50.50
C ALA A 69 -17.11 5.32 49.89
N LEU A 70 -16.88 5.65 48.61
CA LEU A 70 -15.57 5.63 47.95
C LEU A 70 -14.72 6.89 48.23
N THR A 71 -15.32 7.99 48.71
CA THR A 71 -14.62 9.27 48.99
C THR A 71 -13.32 9.14 49.82
N PRO A 72 -13.23 8.29 50.86
CA PRO A 72 -11.99 8.10 51.61
C PRO A 72 -10.82 7.62 50.75
N ILE A 73 -11.08 6.78 49.74
CA ILE A 73 -10.07 6.21 48.84
C ILE A 73 -9.57 7.26 47.84
N PHE A 74 -10.41 8.22 47.43
CA PHE A 74 -9.98 9.31 46.54
C PHE A 74 -8.91 10.23 47.17
N ASN A 75 -8.83 10.28 48.51
CA ASN A 75 -7.76 10.99 49.22
C ASN A 75 -6.41 10.21 49.23
N LEU A 76 -6.41 8.95 48.78
CA LEU A 76 -5.25 8.07 48.71
C LEU A 76 -4.74 7.89 47.26
N SER A 77 -5.23 8.69 46.30
CA SER A 77 -4.80 8.63 44.89
C SER A 77 -3.30 8.88 44.66
N ALA A 78 -2.61 9.49 45.63
CA ALA A 78 -1.18 9.77 45.58
C ALA A 78 -0.28 8.62 46.05
N ILE A 79 -0.82 7.48 46.53
CA ILE A 79 -0.04 6.35 47.04
C ILE A 79 -0.30 5.04 46.27
N ARG A 80 0.74 4.20 46.15
CA ARG A 80 0.66 2.87 45.53
C ARG A 80 -0.37 2.02 46.30
N PRO A 81 -1.40 1.45 45.64
CA PRO A 81 -2.59 0.94 46.31
C PRO A 81 -2.42 -0.51 46.81
N VAL A 82 -1.48 -0.70 47.73
CA VAL A 82 -1.18 -2.00 48.38
C VAL A 82 -1.34 -1.92 49.91
N MET A 83 -1.74 -3.03 50.51
CA MET A 83 -1.82 -3.20 51.98
C MET A 83 -0.46 -3.33 52.63
N ASN A 84 0.54 -3.78 51.88
CA ASN A 84 1.89 -4.04 52.36
C ASN A 84 2.90 -3.47 51.34
N MET A 85 3.75 -2.55 51.79
CA MET A 85 4.78 -1.94 50.91
C MET A 85 5.78 -2.96 50.35
N THR A 86 5.86 -4.18 50.91
CA THR A 86 6.73 -5.26 50.41
C THR A 86 6.09 -6.18 49.36
N THR A 87 4.81 -5.98 48.99
CA THR A 87 4.18 -6.69 47.86
C THR A 87 4.20 -5.85 46.60
N SER A 88 4.61 -6.44 45.47
CA SER A 88 4.65 -5.78 44.16
C SER A 88 3.25 -5.56 43.59
N THR A 89 3.02 -4.39 43.00
CA THR A 89 1.81 -4.13 42.20
C THR A 89 2.00 -4.78 40.82
N ASN A 90 1.29 -5.86 40.56
CA ASN A 90 1.38 -6.58 39.29
C ASN A 90 0.50 -5.90 38.23
N VAL A 91 1.12 -5.19 37.29
CA VAL A 91 0.45 -4.48 36.20
C VAL A 91 0.48 -5.36 34.95
N LYS A 92 -0.68 -5.79 34.46
CA LYS A 92 -0.81 -6.49 33.18
C LYS A 92 -1.06 -5.47 32.06
N ILE A 93 -0.27 -5.57 30.99
CA ILE A 93 -0.39 -4.70 29.82
C ILE A 93 -0.61 -5.49 28.54
N PHE A 94 -1.27 -4.84 27.59
CA PHE A 94 -1.26 -5.18 26.17
C PHE A 94 -1.62 -3.92 25.37
N PHE A 95 -1.41 -3.96 24.06
CA PHE A 95 -1.88 -2.90 23.17
C PHE A 95 -2.46 -3.47 21.87
N THR A 96 -3.26 -2.64 21.18
CA THR A 96 -3.70 -2.86 19.80
C THR A 96 -3.07 -1.79 18.91
N LEU A 97 -2.36 -2.19 17.86
CA LEU A 97 -1.80 -1.27 16.88
C LEU A 97 -2.88 -0.94 15.83
N TYR A 98 -3.43 0.27 15.93
CA TYR A 98 -4.52 0.78 15.07
C TYR A 98 -4.02 1.33 13.73
N GLY A 99 -2.77 1.77 13.67
CA GLY A 99 -2.20 2.30 12.43
C GLY A 99 -0.71 2.61 12.54
N ILE A 100 0.02 2.33 11.47
CA ILE A 100 1.34 2.91 11.22
C ILE A 100 1.06 4.21 10.45
N LEU A 101 1.49 5.33 11.00
CA LEU A 101 1.25 6.66 10.42
C LEU A 101 2.38 7.12 9.50
N GLY A 102 3.61 6.75 9.83
CA GLY A 102 4.78 7.11 9.05
C GLY A 102 6.07 6.60 9.68
N VAL A 103 7.10 6.56 8.84
CA VAL A 103 8.50 6.34 9.23
C VAL A 103 9.28 7.51 8.65
N ASP A 104 10.19 8.08 9.44
CA ASP A 104 11.16 9.07 9.00
C ASP A 104 12.56 8.43 9.04
N GLU A 105 13.11 8.11 7.87
CA GLU A 105 14.43 7.51 7.75
C GLU A 105 15.58 8.47 8.09
N LYS A 106 15.36 9.78 7.98
CA LYS A 106 16.37 10.81 8.24
C LYS A 106 16.45 11.14 9.74
N ALA A 107 15.31 11.11 10.44
CA ALA A 107 15.22 11.27 11.90
C ALA A 107 15.30 9.96 12.70
N GLN A 108 15.22 8.80 12.04
CA GLN A 108 15.14 7.47 12.67
C GLN A 108 13.94 7.32 13.62
N LEU A 109 12.76 7.73 13.16
CA LEU A 109 11.50 7.69 13.92
C LEU A 109 10.44 6.80 13.26
N LEU A 110 9.73 6.01 14.06
CA LEU A 110 8.51 5.29 13.70
C LEU A 110 7.33 5.93 14.45
N THR A 111 6.32 6.41 13.72
CA THR A 111 5.08 6.94 14.30
C THR A 111 3.95 5.91 14.18
N THR A 112 3.41 5.49 15.32
CA THR A 112 2.30 4.55 15.43
C THR A 112 1.14 5.13 16.22
N TYR A 113 -0.06 4.58 16.01
CA TYR A 113 -1.23 4.82 16.82
C TYR A 113 -1.62 3.53 17.56
N LEU A 114 -1.49 3.56 18.88
CA LEU A 114 -1.70 2.42 19.77
C LEU A 114 -2.92 2.66 20.65
N TRP A 115 -3.69 1.62 20.95
CA TRP A 115 -4.60 1.63 22.09
C TRP A 115 -3.94 0.84 23.22
N LEU A 116 -3.63 1.51 24.32
CA LEU A 116 -2.92 0.94 25.46
C LEU A 116 -3.94 0.49 26.51
N HIS A 117 -3.78 -0.72 27.04
CA HIS A 117 -4.66 -1.30 28.06
C HIS A 117 -3.85 -1.74 29.29
N TYR A 118 -4.23 -1.21 30.45
CA TYR A 118 -3.59 -1.48 31.75
C TYR A 118 -4.57 -2.10 32.72
N TRP A 119 -4.17 -3.21 33.34
CA TRP A 119 -4.95 -3.90 34.37
C TRP A 119 -4.11 -4.10 35.63
N TRP A 120 -4.58 -3.58 36.76
CA TRP A 120 -3.94 -3.77 38.07
C TRP A 120 -4.99 -3.97 39.17
N ILE A 121 -4.55 -4.31 40.38
CA ILE A 121 -5.41 -4.40 41.56
C ILE A 121 -5.13 -3.18 42.46
N ASN A 122 -6.20 -2.57 42.97
CA ASN A 122 -6.20 -1.64 44.07
C ASN A 122 -6.65 -2.39 45.33
N GLU A 123 -5.71 -2.76 46.20
CA GLU A 123 -6.00 -3.56 47.40
C GLU A 123 -6.76 -2.78 48.47
N LEU A 124 -6.82 -1.44 48.35
CA LEU A 124 -7.46 -0.55 49.31
C LEU A 124 -8.99 -0.49 49.16
N VAL A 125 -9.55 -1.06 48.10
CA VAL A 125 -11.00 -1.00 47.79
C VAL A 125 -11.59 -2.38 47.51
N SER A 126 -12.69 -2.70 48.20
CA SER A 126 -13.57 -3.83 47.86
C SER A 126 -14.98 -3.55 48.38
N TRP A 127 -16.00 -4.08 47.71
CA TRP A 127 -17.40 -3.98 48.16
C TRP A 127 -18.21 -5.21 47.77
N ASP A 128 -19.37 -5.42 48.41
CA ASP A 128 -20.29 -6.50 48.01
C ASP A 128 -21.25 -5.99 46.92
N PRO A 129 -21.30 -6.63 45.73
CA PRO A 129 -22.23 -6.24 44.66
C PRO A 129 -23.71 -6.30 45.05
N VAL A 130 -24.07 -7.10 46.06
CA VAL A 130 -25.46 -7.21 46.52
C VAL A 130 -25.86 -5.97 47.35
N ASP A 131 -25.00 -5.54 48.28
CA ASP A 131 -25.27 -4.40 49.16
C ASP A 131 -25.20 -3.05 48.40
N CYS A 132 -24.27 -2.95 47.44
CA CYS A 132 -24.04 -1.73 46.64
C CYS A 132 -24.74 -1.73 45.26
N GLY A 133 -25.50 -2.78 44.92
CA GLY A 133 -26.30 -2.87 43.68
C GLY A 133 -25.54 -3.03 42.36
N THR A 134 -24.20 -3.06 42.36
CA THR A 134 -23.37 -3.22 41.15
C THR A 134 -22.05 -3.95 41.43
N ASN A 135 -21.56 -4.70 40.45
CA ASN A 135 -20.24 -5.33 40.48
C ASN A 135 -19.10 -4.43 39.96
N GLU A 136 -19.43 -3.28 39.34
CA GLU A 136 -18.49 -2.36 38.71
C GLU A 136 -18.99 -0.90 38.75
N ILE A 137 -18.06 0.06 38.68
CA ILE A 137 -18.36 1.48 38.52
C ILE A 137 -17.32 2.15 37.62
N ILE A 138 -17.77 3.11 36.81
CA ILE A 138 -16.91 3.94 35.94
C ILE A 138 -16.76 5.30 36.61
N LEU A 139 -15.51 5.76 36.80
CA LEU A 139 -15.18 6.95 37.59
C LEU A 139 -14.00 7.72 36.99
N PRO A 140 -13.86 9.04 37.27
CA PRO A 140 -12.79 9.86 36.72
C PRO A 140 -11.40 9.37 37.14
N ARG A 141 -10.46 9.32 36.19
CA ARG A 141 -9.12 8.74 36.41
C ARG A 141 -8.26 9.52 37.40
N ASP A 142 -8.53 10.81 37.59
CA ASP A 142 -7.82 11.68 38.55
C ASP A 142 -8.13 11.36 40.02
N LYS A 143 -9.07 10.44 40.30
CA LYS A 143 -9.43 10.01 41.66
C LYS A 143 -8.66 8.80 42.17
N PHE A 144 -7.74 8.25 41.38
CA PHE A 144 -7.02 7.02 41.70
C PHE A 144 -5.52 7.14 41.43
N TRP A 145 -4.74 6.28 42.07
CA TRP A 145 -3.37 6.02 41.66
C TRP A 145 -3.36 5.25 40.35
N ILE A 146 -2.55 5.70 39.39
CA ILE A 146 -2.33 5.09 38.08
C ILE A 146 -0.84 4.70 38.02
N PRO A 147 -0.48 3.48 37.57
CA PRO A 147 0.92 3.09 37.44
C PRO A 147 1.65 3.94 36.40
N ASP A 148 2.89 4.34 36.70
CA ASP A 148 3.74 5.22 35.91
C ASP A 148 4.48 4.48 34.77
N ILE A 149 3.75 3.62 34.05
CA ILE A 149 4.33 2.86 32.94
C ILE A 149 4.60 3.79 31.76
N VAL A 150 5.84 3.82 31.30
CA VAL A 150 6.29 4.62 30.15
C VAL A 150 6.72 3.72 28.98
N ILE A 151 6.95 4.34 27.82
CA ILE A 151 7.61 3.72 26.67
C ILE A 151 8.98 4.38 26.54
N ASN A 152 10.07 3.64 26.75
CA ASN A 152 11.43 4.19 26.79
C ASN A 152 11.84 4.92 25.50
N GLU A 153 11.37 4.42 24.35
CA GLU A 153 11.74 4.91 23.02
C GLU A 153 10.89 6.11 22.56
N PHE A 154 9.94 6.61 23.37
CA PHE A 154 8.98 7.64 22.97
C PHE A 154 9.58 9.06 23.05
N MET A 155 9.60 9.77 21.91
CA MET A 155 10.38 11.01 21.71
C MET A 155 9.54 12.31 21.63
N ASP A 156 8.21 12.23 21.64
CA ASP A 156 7.29 13.37 21.42
C ASP A 156 6.14 13.36 22.46
N GLU A 157 5.28 14.38 22.50
CA GLU A 157 4.09 14.35 23.35
C GLU A 157 2.99 13.42 22.78
N ASN A 158 2.21 12.78 23.67
CA ASN A 158 1.03 12.05 23.21
C ASN A 158 -0.04 13.04 22.76
N THR A 159 -0.18 13.22 21.44
CA THR A 159 -1.22 14.10 20.89
C THR A 159 -2.59 13.44 20.77
N ALA A 160 -2.81 12.19 21.18
CA ALA A 160 -4.09 11.48 21.01
C ALA A 160 -5.26 12.05 21.87
N PRO A 161 -6.52 11.68 21.59
CA PRO A 161 -7.68 12.06 22.41
C PRO A 161 -7.57 11.59 23.88
N THR A 162 -7.92 12.45 24.83
CA THR A 162 -7.84 12.15 26.27
C THR A 162 -9.08 11.40 26.76
N VAL A 163 -8.93 10.13 27.16
CA VAL A 163 -9.98 9.39 27.90
C VAL A 163 -9.97 9.83 29.37
N PRO A 164 -11.10 10.32 29.94
CA PRO A 164 -11.14 10.90 31.29
C PRO A 164 -11.59 9.93 32.39
N TYR A 165 -12.24 8.81 32.05
CA TYR A 165 -12.73 7.82 33.00
C TYR A 165 -11.93 6.51 32.91
N LEU A 166 -11.91 5.76 34.01
CA LEU A 166 -11.46 4.37 34.07
C LEU A 166 -12.54 3.49 34.70
N LYS A 167 -12.36 2.17 34.65
CA LYS A 167 -13.30 1.19 35.19
C LYS A 167 -12.75 0.50 36.44
N LEU A 168 -13.52 0.54 37.53
CA LEU A 168 -13.22 -0.09 38.82
C LEU A 168 -14.22 -1.22 39.08
N TYR A 169 -13.72 -2.40 39.46
CA TYR A 169 -14.51 -3.57 39.82
C TYR A 169 -14.58 -3.77 41.34
N SER A 170 -15.68 -4.37 41.81
CA SER A 170 -16.00 -4.69 43.22
C SER A 170 -14.94 -5.49 43.98
N ASN A 171 -14.10 -6.23 43.25
CA ASN A 171 -12.98 -7.02 43.76
C ASN A 171 -11.63 -6.28 43.74
N GLY A 172 -11.63 -4.97 43.50
CA GLY A 172 -10.43 -4.12 43.48
C GLY A 172 -9.70 -4.08 42.14
N TRP A 173 -10.11 -4.82 41.11
CA TRP A 173 -9.50 -4.71 39.79
C TRP A 173 -9.79 -3.34 39.15
N MET A 174 -8.76 -2.77 38.54
CA MET A 174 -8.77 -1.53 37.78
C MET A 174 -8.49 -1.84 36.32
N HIS A 175 -9.22 -1.21 35.40
CA HIS A 175 -8.94 -1.20 33.97
C HIS A 175 -8.89 0.25 33.48
N ASP A 176 -7.70 0.69 33.08
CA ASP A 176 -7.48 1.93 32.34
C ASP A 176 -7.15 1.57 30.89
N ALA A 177 -7.73 2.31 29.96
CA ALA A 177 -7.58 2.12 28.53
C ALA A 177 -7.61 3.50 27.87
N TYR A 178 -6.63 3.78 27.01
CA TYR A 178 -6.58 5.05 26.28
C TYR A 178 -5.75 4.93 25.00
N PRO A 179 -6.04 5.76 23.98
CA PRO A 179 -5.23 5.83 22.78
C PRO A 179 -3.94 6.65 22.99
N ALA A 180 -2.88 6.28 22.28
CA ALA A 180 -1.61 6.97 22.27
C ALA A 180 -1.04 7.08 20.85
N LYS A 181 -0.69 8.31 20.42
CA LYS A 181 0.13 8.56 19.24
C LYS A 181 1.59 8.47 19.70
N VAL A 182 2.27 7.40 19.33
CA VAL A 182 3.64 7.09 19.79
C VAL A 182 4.63 7.34 18.66
N VAL A 183 5.39 8.43 18.80
CA VAL A 183 6.57 8.74 17.99
C VAL A 183 7.78 8.08 18.65
N SER A 184 8.05 6.84 18.24
CA SER A 184 9.15 6.03 18.78
C SER A 184 10.44 6.22 17.99
N SER A 185 11.57 6.26 18.70
CA SER A 185 12.90 6.11 18.08
C SER A 185 13.12 4.67 17.63
N CYS A 186 13.69 4.49 16.43
CA CYS A 186 13.94 3.17 15.85
C CYS A 186 15.17 3.18 14.95
N ASN A 187 16.13 2.27 15.21
CA ASN A 187 17.32 2.14 14.38
C ASN A 187 17.02 1.40 13.07
N LEU A 188 16.60 2.16 12.06
CA LEU A 188 16.18 1.66 10.74
C LEU A 188 17.39 1.18 9.89
N ASP A 189 17.27 0.00 9.28
CA ASP A 189 18.20 -0.49 8.25
C ASP A 189 17.66 -0.20 6.84
N ILE A 190 18.28 0.76 6.15
CA ILE A 190 17.89 1.16 4.79
C ILE A 190 18.72 0.49 3.69
N TYR A 191 19.59 -0.47 4.01
CA TYR A 191 20.46 -1.12 3.02
C TYR A 191 19.66 -1.77 1.87
N ASN A 192 18.57 -2.45 2.20
CA ASN A 192 17.70 -3.15 1.26
C ASN A 192 16.55 -2.28 0.68
N PHE A 193 16.55 -0.97 0.94
CA PHE A 193 15.51 -0.05 0.43
C PHE A 193 15.38 -0.15 -1.10
N PRO A 194 14.16 -0.20 -1.68
CA PRO A 194 12.83 -0.02 -1.04
C PRO A 194 12.15 -1.32 -0.58
N PHE A 195 12.87 -2.44 -0.53
CA PHE A 195 12.35 -3.77 -0.15
C PHE A 195 12.63 -4.10 1.32
N ASP A 196 12.79 -3.07 2.16
CA ASP A 196 13.23 -3.15 3.54
C ASP A 196 12.16 -3.67 4.51
N ILE A 197 12.65 -4.33 5.56
CA ILE A 197 11.86 -4.83 6.70
C ILE A 197 12.51 -4.24 7.95
N GLN A 198 11.74 -3.45 8.70
CA GLN A 198 12.19 -2.77 9.91
C GLN A 198 11.69 -3.52 11.15
N ASN A 199 12.47 -3.46 12.23
CA ASN A 199 12.15 -4.11 13.50
C ASN A 199 12.33 -3.10 14.64
N CYS A 200 11.24 -2.41 14.99
CA CYS A 200 11.26 -1.34 15.99
C CYS A 200 10.82 -1.89 17.35
N THR A 201 11.46 -1.42 18.43
CA THR A 201 11.17 -1.88 19.79
C THR A 201 10.40 -0.81 20.56
N LEU A 202 9.41 -1.24 21.34
CA LEU A 202 8.73 -0.42 22.35
C LEU A 202 8.88 -1.13 23.71
N THR A 203 9.66 -0.55 24.62
CA THR A 203 9.99 -1.11 25.92
C THR A 203 9.18 -0.43 27.01
N PHE A 204 8.34 -1.22 27.68
CA PHE A 204 7.47 -0.77 28.76
C PHE A 204 8.07 -1.13 30.12
N ASN A 205 8.33 -0.12 30.94
CA ASN A 205 8.80 -0.22 32.33
C ASN A 205 8.11 0.87 33.18
N SER A 206 8.33 0.85 34.50
CA SER A 206 8.00 2.00 35.36
C SER A 206 9.15 3.01 35.33
N TYR A 207 8.83 4.31 35.36
CA TYR A 207 9.82 5.38 35.33
C TYR A 207 10.47 5.64 36.71
N ILE A 208 9.77 5.34 37.80
CA ILE A 208 10.21 5.63 39.18
C ILE A 208 10.33 4.35 40.03
N HIS A 209 9.49 3.33 39.80
CA HIS A 209 9.44 2.12 40.61
C HIS A 209 10.31 0.97 40.08
N ILE A 210 10.92 0.26 41.02
CA ILE A 210 11.73 -0.95 40.78
C ILE A 210 10.87 -2.22 40.77
N ALA A 211 11.45 -3.35 40.38
CA ALA A 211 10.78 -4.66 40.23
C ALA A 211 10.15 -5.22 41.52
N SER A 212 10.49 -4.70 42.71
CA SER A 212 9.81 -5.05 43.97
C SER A 212 8.55 -4.24 44.24
N ASP A 213 8.44 -3.04 43.65
CA ASP A 213 7.28 -2.14 43.77
C ASP A 213 6.26 -2.40 42.65
N ILE A 214 6.71 -2.53 41.40
CA ILE A 214 5.87 -2.77 40.22
C ILE A 214 6.48 -3.88 39.37
N THR A 215 5.64 -4.81 38.90
CA THR A 215 6.03 -5.82 37.89
C THR A 215 5.10 -5.79 36.70
N VAL A 216 5.66 -5.92 35.50
CA VAL A 216 4.96 -5.78 34.22
C VAL A 216 4.75 -7.15 33.58
N PHE A 217 3.50 -7.48 33.25
CA PHE A 217 3.12 -8.77 32.67
C PHE A 217 2.32 -8.61 31.38
N LEU A 218 2.43 -9.58 30.46
CA LEU A 218 1.61 -9.63 29.26
C LEU A 218 0.19 -10.15 29.58
N ASN A 219 -0.85 -9.44 29.14
CA ASN A 219 -2.25 -9.77 29.48
C ASN A 219 -2.93 -10.75 28.50
N LYS A 220 -2.59 -10.70 27.21
CA LYS A 220 -3.14 -11.52 26.11
C LYS A 220 -1.97 -12.04 25.26
N SER A 221 -2.10 -13.21 24.62
CA SER A 221 -1.03 -13.81 23.81
C SER A 221 -0.60 -12.95 22.61
N MET A 222 0.68 -13.01 22.22
CA MET A 222 1.22 -12.24 21.08
C MET A 222 0.57 -12.55 19.73
N GLU A 223 0.09 -13.79 19.54
CA GLU A 223 -0.70 -14.18 18.37
C GLU A 223 -2.00 -13.37 18.29
N HIS A 224 -2.81 -13.38 19.35
CA HIS A 224 -4.03 -12.58 19.48
C HIS A 224 -3.75 -11.07 19.35
N ILE A 225 -2.67 -10.54 19.93
CA ILE A 225 -2.30 -9.12 19.78
C ILE A 225 -1.99 -8.78 18.32
N THR A 226 -1.24 -9.64 17.62
CA THR A 226 -0.90 -9.48 16.21
C THR A 226 -2.12 -9.59 15.30
N GLU A 227 -2.96 -10.60 15.49
CA GLU A 227 -4.15 -10.84 14.67
C GLU A 227 -5.19 -9.74 14.88
N HIS A 228 -5.49 -9.38 16.14
CA HIS A 228 -6.43 -8.31 16.45
C HIS A 228 -5.95 -6.96 15.89
N SER A 229 -4.65 -6.63 16.02
CA SER A 229 -4.09 -5.42 15.41
C SER A 229 -4.24 -5.44 13.87
N LYS A 230 -3.96 -6.56 13.19
CA LYS A 230 -4.14 -6.67 11.73
C LYS A 230 -5.60 -6.53 11.28
N ASN A 231 -6.55 -7.03 12.08
CA ASN A 231 -7.97 -6.96 11.78
C ASN A 231 -8.58 -5.56 12.04
N VAL A 232 -7.98 -4.80 12.96
CA VAL A 232 -8.44 -3.46 13.36
C VAL A 232 -7.71 -2.33 12.61
N MET A 233 -6.50 -2.58 12.11
CA MET A 233 -5.67 -1.56 11.44
C MET A 233 -6.34 -0.99 10.18
N THR A 234 -6.72 0.28 10.24
CA THR A 234 -7.43 0.99 9.15
C THR A 234 -6.49 1.51 8.07
N THR A 235 -5.25 1.88 8.42
CA THR A 235 -4.31 2.54 7.49
C THR A 235 -3.59 1.53 6.58
N LEU A 236 -3.89 1.57 5.27
CA LEU A 236 -3.16 0.82 4.22
C LEU A 236 -2.15 1.70 3.48
N GLY A 237 -1.37 2.44 4.27
CA GLY A 237 -0.31 3.34 3.79
C GLY A 237 0.91 2.58 3.27
N GLU A 238 2.07 3.25 3.33
CA GLU A 238 3.34 2.73 2.81
C GLU A 238 3.81 1.40 3.48
N TRP A 239 3.38 1.14 4.72
CA TRP A 239 3.91 0.07 5.56
C TRP A 239 2.91 -1.08 5.82
N GLU A 240 3.46 -2.27 6.05
CA GLU A 240 2.73 -3.50 6.37
C GLU A 240 3.18 -4.08 7.71
N LEU A 241 2.25 -4.30 8.65
CA LEU A 241 2.52 -5.04 9.88
C LEU A 241 2.71 -6.53 9.59
N LEU A 242 3.92 -7.06 9.80
CA LEU A 242 4.20 -8.49 9.66
C LEU A 242 3.80 -9.25 10.93
N GLU A 243 4.26 -8.80 12.09
CA GLU A 243 4.00 -9.41 13.39
C GLU A 243 4.40 -8.48 14.55
N ILE A 244 3.93 -8.81 15.76
CA ILE A 244 4.39 -8.22 17.02
C ILE A 244 4.86 -9.37 17.91
N THR A 245 6.09 -9.31 18.39
CA THR A 245 6.65 -10.26 19.37
C THR A 245 6.99 -9.54 20.67
N SER A 246 7.21 -10.27 21.76
CA SER A 246 7.54 -9.67 23.06
C SER A 246 8.67 -10.42 23.75
N THR A 247 9.60 -9.68 24.34
CA THR A 247 10.69 -10.19 25.18
C THR A 247 10.59 -9.54 26.55
N LYS A 248 10.51 -10.35 27.62
CA LYS A 248 10.57 -9.85 28.99
C LYS A 248 12.03 -9.85 29.47
N HIS A 249 12.45 -8.72 30.03
CA HIS A 249 13.78 -8.54 30.61
C HIS A 249 13.65 -8.10 32.07
N THR A 250 14.60 -8.51 32.90
CA THR A 250 14.81 -7.93 34.23
C THR A 250 16.24 -7.42 34.24
N LEU A 251 16.40 -6.10 34.33
CA LEU A 251 17.71 -5.46 34.24
C LEU A 251 18.36 -5.36 35.62
N ASP A 252 19.19 -6.36 35.95
CA ASP A 252 20.10 -6.33 37.09
C ASP A 252 21.25 -5.34 36.79
N PHE A 253 21.05 -4.06 37.11
CA PHE A 253 22.14 -3.08 37.09
C PHE A 253 23.21 -3.48 38.12
N THR A 254 24.48 -3.52 37.70
CA THR A 254 25.58 -4.07 38.54
C THR A 254 25.89 -3.31 39.84
N ASN A 255 25.21 -2.19 40.09
CA ASN A 255 25.17 -1.46 41.37
C ASN A 255 23.78 -0.86 41.67
N GLY A 256 22.69 -1.39 41.07
CA GLY A 256 21.34 -0.83 41.16
C GLY A 256 20.29 -1.89 41.46
N GLU A 257 19.10 -1.45 41.86
CA GLU A 257 17.95 -2.34 42.08
C GLU A 257 17.32 -2.74 40.75
N PRO A 258 16.80 -3.98 40.60
CA PRO A 258 16.33 -4.49 39.33
C PRO A 258 15.10 -3.75 38.82
N ILE A 259 15.05 -3.48 37.51
CA ILE A 259 13.87 -2.96 36.81
C ILE A 259 13.24 -4.10 35.99
N ASP A 260 11.92 -4.19 36.02
CA ASP A 260 11.12 -5.20 35.33
C ASP A 260 10.56 -4.63 34.02
N GLU A 261 11.03 -5.11 32.87
CA GLU A 261 10.78 -4.51 31.55
C GLU A 261 10.09 -5.49 30.59
N LEU A 262 9.11 -5.01 29.84
CA LEU A 262 8.47 -5.76 28.75
C LEU A 262 8.68 -5.05 27.42
N ALA A 263 9.62 -5.57 26.63
CA ALA A 263 9.90 -5.09 25.28
C ALA A 263 8.98 -5.76 24.26
N PHE A 264 8.40 -4.97 23.35
CA PHE A 264 7.66 -5.44 22.19
C PHE A 264 8.42 -5.09 20.91
N HIS A 265 8.69 -6.08 20.07
CA HIS A 265 9.34 -5.88 18.78
C HIS A 265 8.29 -5.95 17.67
N ILE A 266 8.08 -4.82 16.99
CA ILE A 266 7.11 -4.62 15.91
C ILE A 266 7.85 -4.77 14.58
N ARG A 267 7.56 -5.84 13.83
CA ARG A 267 8.16 -6.08 12.51
C ARG A 267 7.26 -5.54 11.41
N VAL A 268 7.78 -4.60 10.62
CA VAL A 268 7.06 -3.92 9.52
C VAL A 268 7.81 -4.02 8.20
N ARG A 269 7.10 -4.03 7.07
CA ARG A 269 7.66 -4.10 5.71
C ARG A 269 7.21 -2.91 4.87
N ARG A 270 8.11 -2.33 4.06
CA ARG A 270 7.76 -1.30 3.08
C ARG A 270 7.10 -1.89 1.83
N ARG A 271 6.07 -1.24 1.31
CA ARG A 271 5.38 -1.64 0.06
C ARG A 271 6.07 -1.01 -1.15
N ALA A 272 7.13 -1.67 -1.61
CA ALA A 272 8.09 -1.19 -2.63
C ALA A 272 7.53 -0.77 -4.01
N THR A 273 6.29 -1.12 -4.35
CA THR A 273 5.76 -1.13 -5.72
C THR A 273 5.91 0.20 -6.47
N LEU A 274 5.64 1.33 -5.82
CA LEU A 274 5.72 2.65 -6.45
C LEU A 274 7.17 3.09 -6.70
N TYR A 275 8.12 2.69 -5.84
CA TYR A 275 9.54 2.89 -6.08
C TYR A 275 10.06 2.07 -7.27
N VAL A 276 9.51 0.88 -7.51
CA VAL A 276 9.82 0.10 -8.72
C VAL A 276 9.32 0.81 -9.98
N VAL A 277 8.07 1.29 -9.95
CA VAL A 277 7.40 1.91 -11.11
C VAL A 277 7.99 3.29 -11.46
N ASN A 278 8.28 4.13 -10.46
CA ASN A 278 8.73 5.51 -10.68
C ASN A 278 10.26 5.65 -10.72
N LEU A 279 11.04 4.75 -10.10
CA LEU A 279 12.51 4.89 -10.02
C LEU A 279 13.27 3.85 -10.85
N LEU A 280 12.97 2.56 -10.65
CA LEU A 280 13.74 1.47 -11.27
C LEU A 280 13.41 1.31 -12.76
N ILE A 281 12.13 1.35 -13.15
CA ILE A 281 11.71 1.20 -14.56
C ILE A 281 12.31 2.30 -15.47
N PRO A 282 12.20 3.61 -15.15
CA PRO A 282 12.83 4.66 -15.97
C PRO A 282 14.35 4.51 -16.11
N SER A 283 15.02 4.12 -15.02
CA SER A 283 16.47 3.88 -15.03
C SER A 283 16.86 2.72 -15.94
N CYS A 284 16.14 1.59 -15.86
CA CYS A 284 16.34 0.44 -16.74
C CYS A 284 16.12 0.79 -18.21
N PHE A 285 15.14 1.64 -18.53
CA PHE A 285 14.94 2.14 -19.89
C PHE A 285 16.11 3.00 -20.38
N LEU A 286 16.61 3.96 -19.60
CA LEU A 286 17.74 4.81 -20.00
C LEU A 286 19.02 3.98 -20.23
N ILE A 287 19.31 2.99 -19.38
CA ILE A 287 20.44 2.06 -19.57
C ILE A 287 20.27 1.22 -20.83
N THR A 288 19.04 0.77 -21.12
CA THR A 288 18.73 0.03 -22.36
C THR A 288 18.98 0.90 -23.59
N VAL A 289 18.59 2.17 -23.57
CA VAL A 289 18.88 3.12 -24.65
C VAL A 289 20.39 3.34 -24.82
N ASP A 290 21.17 3.39 -23.74
CA ASP A 290 22.63 3.51 -23.85
C ASP A 290 23.26 2.30 -24.53
N LEU A 291 22.81 1.09 -24.18
CA LEU A 291 23.25 -0.16 -24.81
C LEU A 291 22.90 -0.19 -26.31
N PHE A 292 21.67 0.18 -26.68
CA PHE A 292 21.25 0.20 -28.08
C PHE A 292 21.90 1.33 -28.88
N SER A 293 22.33 2.44 -28.25
CA SER A 293 23.06 3.52 -28.93
C SER A 293 24.37 3.07 -29.59
N PHE A 294 24.92 1.90 -29.20
CA PHE A 294 26.05 1.29 -29.90
C PHE A 294 25.74 0.89 -31.35
N LEU A 295 24.47 0.73 -31.72
CA LEU A 295 24.01 0.46 -33.09
C LEU A 295 24.00 1.72 -33.97
N LEU A 296 24.10 2.93 -33.40
CA LEU A 296 24.17 4.16 -34.19
C LEU A 296 25.54 4.26 -34.91
N PRO A 297 25.57 4.50 -36.25
CA PRO A 297 26.82 4.56 -36.99
C PRO A 297 27.61 5.83 -36.64
N PRO A 298 28.89 5.72 -36.21
CA PRO A 298 29.69 6.86 -35.74
C PRO A 298 30.18 7.81 -36.86
N GLN A 299 29.74 7.61 -38.11
CA GLN A 299 30.06 8.46 -39.26
C GLN A 299 28.86 9.28 -39.78
N THR A 300 27.63 8.92 -39.41
CA THR A 300 26.41 9.57 -39.94
C THR A 300 25.55 10.22 -38.86
N VAL A 301 25.68 9.77 -37.61
CA VAL A 301 24.97 10.33 -36.45
C VAL A 301 26.01 10.68 -35.38
N ASP A 302 25.82 11.81 -34.71
CA ASP A 302 26.75 12.32 -33.70
C ASP A 302 26.57 11.56 -32.37
N ARG A 303 26.95 10.26 -32.39
CA ARG A 303 26.74 9.29 -31.31
C ARG A 303 27.38 9.72 -29.98
N SER A 304 28.45 10.51 -30.04
CA SER A 304 29.05 11.22 -28.91
C SER A 304 28.05 12.18 -28.25
N SER A 305 27.41 13.03 -29.06
CA SER A 305 26.41 14.00 -28.60
C SER A 305 25.18 13.28 -28.01
N PHE A 306 24.69 12.24 -28.68
CA PHE A 306 23.61 11.38 -28.18
C PHE A 306 23.90 10.83 -26.77
N LYS A 307 25.09 10.24 -26.56
CA LYS A 307 25.51 9.71 -25.25
C LYS A 307 25.72 10.82 -24.21
N MET A 308 26.19 12.00 -24.60
CA MET A 308 26.28 13.16 -23.70
C MET A 308 24.90 13.63 -23.22
N THR A 309 23.90 13.71 -24.10
CA THR A 309 22.51 14.05 -23.71
C THR A 309 21.91 12.98 -22.79
N LEU A 310 22.17 11.70 -23.05
CA LEU A 310 21.77 10.59 -22.21
C LEU A 310 22.38 10.66 -20.79
N ILE A 311 23.69 10.93 -20.68
CA ILE A 311 24.38 11.09 -19.38
C ILE A 311 23.87 12.32 -18.64
N LEU A 312 23.71 13.47 -19.32
CA LEU A 312 23.14 14.68 -18.74
C LEU A 312 21.73 14.40 -18.18
N GLY A 313 20.89 13.73 -18.96
CA GLY A 313 19.52 13.42 -18.56
C GLY A 313 19.44 12.49 -17.33
N TYR A 314 20.24 11.43 -17.32
CA TYR A 314 20.34 10.55 -16.17
C TYR A 314 20.97 11.23 -14.94
N THR A 315 21.89 12.18 -15.14
CA THR A 315 22.45 12.99 -14.04
C THR A 315 21.39 13.92 -13.43
N VAL A 316 20.54 14.55 -14.25
CA VAL A 316 19.40 15.35 -13.76
C VAL A 316 18.38 14.47 -13.03
N PHE A 317 18.08 13.28 -13.55
CA PHE A 317 17.25 12.29 -12.86
C PHE A 317 17.80 11.95 -11.47
N LEU A 318 19.10 11.65 -11.35
CA LEU A 318 19.73 11.34 -10.06
C LEU A 318 19.82 12.53 -9.10
N LEU A 319 20.04 13.76 -9.60
CA LEU A 319 20.08 14.95 -8.76
C LEU A 319 18.73 15.21 -8.07
N ILE A 320 17.62 15.07 -8.80
CA ILE A 320 16.27 15.20 -8.23
C ILE A 320 15.95 14.00 -7.32
N MET A 321 16.42 12.80 -7.67
CA MET A 321 16.20 11.59 -6.88
C MET A 321 16.90 11.62 -5.52
N ASN A 322 18.02 12.33 -5.39
CA ASN A 322 18.81 12.40 -4.16
C ASN A 322 18.03 12.98 -2.96
N ASP A 323 17.05 13.85 -3.19
CA ASP A 323 16.26 14.44 -2.11
C ASP A 323 15.16 13.48 -1.60
N LEU A 324 14.64 12.63 -2.51
CA LEU A 324 13.64 11.59 -2.24
C LEU A 324 14.23 10.32 -1.60
N LEU A 325 15.52 10.04 -1.81
CA LEU A 325 16.18 8.85 -1.28
C LEU A 325 16.52 9.00 0.21
N PRO A 326 16.32 7.96 1.04
CA PRO A 326 16.72 8.01 2.44
C PRO A 326 18.24 8.00 2.57
N THR A 327 18.76 8.90 3.41
CA THR A 327 20.20 9.03 3.70
C THR A 327 20.41 8.89 5.20
N THR A 328 21.01 7.78 5.63
CA THR A 328 21.46 7.57 7.02
C THR A 328 22.98 7.56 7.10
N GLY A 329 23.53 7.86 8.28
CA GLY A 329 24.99 7.80 8.50
C GLY A 329 25.57 6.38 8.55
N ASN A 330 24.73 5.35 8.72
CA ASN A 330 25.17 3.99 9.04
C ASN A 330 25.26 3.07 7.81
N SER A 331 24.44 3.28 6.78
CA SER A 331 24.39 2.41 5.59
C SER A 331 24.00 3.19 4.33
N ILE A 332 24.65 2.85 3.21
CA ILE A 332 24.29 3.36 1.88
C ILE A 332 23.30 2.36 1.26
N PRO A 333 22.08 2.78 0.85
CA PRO A 333 21.12 1.92 0.16
C PRO A 333 21.69 1.26 -1.10
N LEU A 334 21.32 0.00 -1.34
CA LEU A 334 21.72 -0.76 -2.53
C LEU A 334 21.29 -0.06 -3.83
N ILE A 335 20.16 0.65 -3.82
CA ILE A 335 19.67 1.42 -4.97
C ILE A 335 20.62 2.58 -5.34
N ASN A 336 21.30 3.21 -4.38
CA ASN A 336 22.28 4.27 -4.64
C ASN A 336 23.53 3.69 -5.30
N VAL A 337 23.94 2.48 -4.90
CA VAL A 337 25.06 1.74 -5.51
C VAL A 337 24.72 1.33 -6.94
N PHE A 338 23.51 0.81 -7.17
CA PHE A 338 22.99 0.53 -8.52
C PHE A 338 23.01 1.79 -9.40
N PHE A 339 22.42 2.90 -8.94
CA PHE A 339 22.38 4.13 -9.71
C PHE A 339 23.77 4.69 -10.05
N SER A 340 24.71 4.61 -9.11
CA SER A 340 26.11 5.03 -9.29
C SER A 340 26.85 4.14 -10.30
N LEU A 341 26.64 2.82 -10.24
CA LEU A 341 27.21 1.87 -11.21
C LEU A 341 26.69 2.15 -12.63
N CYS A 342 25.40 2.43 -12.77
CA CYS A 342 24.79 2.75 -14.07
C CYS A 342 25.34 4.06 -14.65
N LEU A 343 25.57 5.09 -13.83
CA LEU A 343 26.27 6.31 -14.26
C LEU A 343 27.69 6.00 -14.76
N ALA A 344 28.44 5.19 -14.00
CA ALA A 344 29.81 4.80 -14.35
C ALA A 344 29.87 3.99 -15.67
N LEU A 345 28.93 3.08 -15.90
CA LEU A 345 28.80 2.31 -17.14
C LEU A 345 28.50 3.22 -18.35
N MET A 346 27.59 4.20 -18.19
CA MET A 346 27.27 5.17 -19.25
C MET A 346 28.46 6.10 -19.56
N VAL A 347 29.21 6.54 -18.54
CA VAL A 347 30.45 7.32 -18.75
C VAL A 347 31.52 6.48 -19.44
N ALA A 348 31.67 5.20 -19.09
CA ALA A 348 32.57 4.28 -19.78
C ALA A 348 32.17 4.07 -21.24
N SER A 349 30.88 3.89 -21.54
CA SER A 349 30.38 3.68 -22.90
C SER A 349 30.53 4.93 -23.80
N LEU A 350 30.52 6.13 -23.21
CA LEU A 350 30.93 7.37 -23.87
C LEU A 350 32.43 7.39 -24.16
N LEU A 351 33.28 7.05 -23.18
CA LEU A 351 34.75 7.04 -23.36
C LEU A 351 35.17 6.02 -24.44
N GLU A 352 34.56 4.84 -24.46
CA GLU A 352 34.71 3.86 -25.55
C GLU A 352 34.30 4.46 -26.90
N THR A 353 33.17 5.17 -26.96
CA THR A 353 32.69 5.82 -28.19
C THR A 353 33.67 6.90 -28.67
N ILE A 354 34.20 7.73 -27.79
CA ILE A 354 35.22 8.75 -28.11
C ILE A 354 36.50 8.07 -28.62
N PHE A 355 36.95 6.99 -27.98
CA PHE A 355 38.13 6.24 -28.40
C PHE A 355 37.93 5.59 -29.78
N ILE A 356 36.77 4.96 -30.01
CA ILE A 356 36.40 4.35 -31.31
C ILE A 356 36.34 5.41 -32.41
N THR A 357 35.69 6.54 -32.18
CA THR A 357 35.62 7.66 -33.15
C THR A 357 37.00 8.24 -33.43
N ASN A 358 37.86 8.40 -32.42
CA ASN A 358 39.24 8.86 -32.61
C ASN A 358 40.09 7.87 -33.42
N LEU A 359 39.91 6.55 -33.24
CA LEU A 359 40.55 5.53 -34.08
C LEU A 359 40.04 5.55 -35.52
N LEU A 360 38.74 5.73 -35.74
CA LEU A 360 38.12 5.82 -37.06
C LEU A 360 38.58 7.07 -37.82
N CYS A 361 38.47 8.26 -37.22
CA CYS A 361 38.87 9.51 -37.85
C CYS A 361 40.41 9.64 -37.97
N GLY A 362 41.15 9.13 -36.99
CA GLY A 362 42.62 9.09 -37.01
C GLY A 362 43.21 8.04 -37.95
N SER A 363 42.41 7.12 -38.50
CA SER A 363 42.87 5.98 -39.32
C SER A 363 43.72 6.37 -40.54
N ALA A 364 43.51 7.57 -41.11
CA ALA A 364 44.31 8.11 -42.21
C ALA A 364 45.73 8.56 -41.80
N ASN A 365 45.96 8.82 -40.50
CA ASN A 365 47.19 9.39 -39.95
C ASN A 365 48.03 8.37 -39.15
N PHE A 366 47.50 7.18 -38.85
CA PHE A 366 48.23 6.15 -38.09
C PHE A 366 49.15 5.30 -38.97
N SER A 367 50.33 4.99 -38.43
CA SER A 367 51.22 3.97 -39.00
C SER A 367 50.56 2.57 -38.99
N PRO A 368 50.94 1.65 -39.90
CA PRO A 368 50.29 0.35 -40.03
C PRO A 368 50.26 -0.43 -38.72
N VAL A 369 49.08 -0.96 -38.39
CA VAL A 369 48.75 -1.57 -37.09
C VAL A 369 49.82 -2.57 -36.62
N PRO A 370 50.40 -2.40 -35.42
CA PRO A 370 51.39 -3.30 -34.85
C PRO A 370 50.97 -4.76 -34.91
N HIS A 371 51.90 -5.65 -35.23
CA HIS A 371 51.59 -7.06 -35.52
C HIS A 371 50.89 -7.78 -34.36
N TRP A 372 51.22 -7.42 -33.10
CA TRP A 372 50.57 -7.96 -31.91
C TRP A 372 49.10 -7.52 -31.78
N ILE A 373 48.76 -6.25 -32.08
CA ILE A 373 47.37 -5.78 -32.16
C ILE A 373 46.65 -6.50 -33.30
N ARG A 374 47.31 -6.68 -34.45
CA ARG A 374 46.71 -7.38 -35.60
C ARG A 374 46.31 -8.81 -35.26
N VAL A 375 47.18 -9.57 -34.56
CA VAL A 375 46.85 -10.93 -34.10
C VAL A 375 45.77 -10.90 -33.01
N LEU A 376 45.94 -10.07 -31.97
CA LEU A 376 45.02 -10.05 -30.82
C LEU A 376 43.60 -9.61 -31.22
N VAL A 377 43.48 -8.56 -32.05
CA VAL A 377 42.17 -7.99 -32.44
C VAL A 377 41.55 -8.72 -33.63
N LEU A 378 42.29 -8.95 -34.73
CA LEU A 378 41.68 -9.52 -35.95
C LEU A 378 41.74 -11.05 -36.03
N GLN A 379 42.54 -11.71 -35.19
CA GLN A 379 42.78 -13.16 -35.28
C GLN A 379 42.31 -13.94 -34.03
N MET A 380 42.30 -13.31 -32.85
CA MET A 380 41.66 -13.87 -31.64
C MET A 380 40.25 -13.30 -31.43
N LEU A 381 40.12 -11.99 -31.17
CA LEU A 381 38.81 -11.34 -30.97
C LEU A 381 37.92 -11.38 -32.23
N GLY A 382 38.52 -11.21 -33.41
CA GLY A 382 37.85 -11.31 -34.71
C GLY A 382 37.34 -12.70 -35.08
N CYS A 383 37.61 -13.73 -34.28
CA CYS A 383 36.99 -15.06 -34.39
C CYS A 383 35.84 -15.27 -33.39
N LEU A 384 35.73 -14.42 -32.36
CA LEU A 384 34.62 -14.43 -31.39
C LEU A 384 33.42 -13.57 -31.88
N VAL A 385 33.66 -12.64 -32.81
CA VAL A 385 32.63 -11.81 -33.45
C VAL A 385 32.57 -12.19 -34.93
N PRO A 386 31.39 -12.55 -35.50
CA PRO A 386 31.26 -12.96 -36.91
C PRO A 386 31.34 -11.75 -37.86
N LEU A 387 32.54 -11.19 -38.01
CA LEU A 387 32.85 -10.13 -38.97
C LEU A 387 32.89 -10.70 -40.40
N PRO A 388 32.20 -10.07 -41.38
CA PRO A 388 32.23 -10.53 -42.77
C PRO A 388 33.62 -10.30 -43.37
N GLN A 389 34.42 -11.36 -43.48
CA GLN A 389 35.71 -11.29 -44.17
C GLN A 389 35.50 -10.98 -45.65
N LYS A 390 36.08 -9.87 -46.13
CA LYS A 390 36.24 -9.64 -47.57
C LYS A 390 37.10 -10.75 -48.15
N VAL A 391 36.50 -11.59 -48.99
CA VAL A 391 37.20 -12.57 -49.81
C VAL A 391 38.25 -11.82 -50.65
N LYS A 392 39.48 -12.32 -50.66
CA LYS A 392 40.50 -11.88 -51.62
C LYS A 392 40.25 -12.59 -52.94
N ASP A 393 40.04 -11.82 -54.00
CA ASP A 393 40.24 -12.33 -55.36
C ASP A 393 41.66 -12.89 -55.48
N SER A 394 41.76 -14.10 -56.04
CA SER A 394 43.01 -14.88 -56.08
C SER A 394 43.33 -15.27 -57.51
N ASP A 395 44.50 -14.83 -57.96
CA ASP A 395 44.94 -14.95 -59.35
C ASP A 395 45.47 -16.36 -59.69
N VAL A 396 45.51 -16.69 -60.98
CA VAL A 396 45.51 -18.08 -61.46
C VAL A 396 46.93 -18.62 -61.74
N LYS A 397 47.32 -19.77 -61.13
CA LYS A 397 47.95 -20.94 -61.84
C LYS A 397 48.37 -22.18 -61.00
N ARG A 398 47.71 -23.31 -61.30
CA ARG A 398 48.28 -24.53 -61.96
C ARG A 398 49.19 -25.53 -61.18
N SER A 399 48.60 -26.69 -60.89
CA SER A 399 49.20 -28.07 -60.86
C SER A 399 50.28 -28.39 -59.78
N ALA A 400 50.45 -29.62 -59.28
CA ALA A 400 50.16 -30.92 -59.90
C ALA A 400 49.87 -32.10 -58.90
N VAL A 401 49.03 -33.04 -59.36
CA VAL A 401 49.13 -34.51 -59.31
C VAL A 401 49.95 -35.20 -58.19
N VAL A 402 49.29 -36.08 -57.41
CA VAL A 402 49.55 -37.55 -57.27
C VAL A 402 48.48 -38.16 -56.33
N ALA A 403 48.14 -39.46 -56.48
CA ALA A 403 46.97 -40.09 -55.87
C ALA A 403 47.27 -41.31 -54.99
N LYS A 404 46.36 -41.62 -54.04
CA LYS A 404 45.96 -42.94 -53.45
C LYS A 404 45.06 -42.66 -52.22
N ARG A 405 44.12 -43.54 -51.80
CA ARG A 405 43.38 -44.63 -52.45
C ARG A 405 42.13 -44.96 -51.61
N GLU A 406 41.06 -45.40 -52.26
CA GLU A 406 39.82 -46.05 -51.79
C GLU A 406 39.73 -46.42 -50.27
N GLU A 407 38.77 -45.80 -49.58
CA GLU A 407 37.46 -46.39 -49.14
C GLU A 407 37.40 -47.79 -48.44
N PRO A 408 36.29 -48.12 -47.72
CA PRO A 408 35.12 -47.31 -47.32
C PRO A 408 34.85 -47.41 -45.77
N GLN A 409 33.67 -47.29 -45.13
CA GLN A 409 32.24 -47.10 -45.50
C GLN A 409 31.44 -46.45 -44.31
N VAL A 410 30.27 -45.86 -44.60
CA VAL A 410 28.92 -45.98 -43.94
C VAL A 410 28.78 -46.09 -42.40
N GLU A 411 27.83 -45.46 -41.68
CA GLU A 411 26.49 -44.87 -42.01
C GLU A 411 26.29 -43.57 -41.18
N ARG A 412 26.10 -42.36 -41.73
CA ARG A 412 24.87 -41.75 -42.30
C ARG A 412 23.65 -41.73 -41.33
N GLY A 413 23.37 -40.57 -40.72
CA GLY A 413 22.20 -40.27 -39.85
C GLY A 413 20.88 -40.05 -40.64
N PRO A 414 20.10 -38.95 -40.46
CA PRO A 414 20.34 -37.70 -39.70
C PRO A 414 19.15 -37.25 -38.80
N LEU A 415 19.23 -36.02 -38.27
CA LEU A 415 18.12 -35.28 -37.65
C LEU A 415 17.11 -34.78 -38.71
N VAL A 416 15.88 -34.39 -38.30
CA VAL A 416 15.44 -32.98 -38.28
C VAL A 416 14.09 -32.80 -37.55
N GLU A 417 14.14 -31.90 -36.57
CA GLU A 417 13.14 -30.94 -36.06
C GLU A 417 11.66 -30.91 -36.51
N ASP A 418 10.82 -30.65 -35.50
CA ASP A 418 9.75 -29.63 -35.45
C ASP A 418 8.51 -29.74 -36.37
N LYS A 419 7.37 -30.14 -35.79
CA LYS A 419 6.35 -29.14 -35.37
C LYS A 419 5.17 -29.73 -34.58
N ALA A 420 4.42 -28.84 -33.93
CA ALA A 420 3.15 -29.11 -33.27
C ALA A 420 1.95 -28.46 -34.00
N VAL A 421 0.74 -28.89 -33.62
CA VAL A 421 -0.59 -28.25 -33.82
C VAL A 421 -1.34 -28.54 -35.15
N GLN A 422 -2.67 -28.77 -35.00
CA GLN A 422 -3.78 -28.87 -35.98
C GLN A 422 -3.78 -30.07 -36.96
N GLU A 423 -4.87 -30.84 -37.14
CA GLU A 423 -6.26 -30.77 -36.66
C GLU A 423 -6.82 -32.15 -36.25
N LEU A 424 -7.82 -32.16 -35.35
CA LEU A 424 -9.15 -32.82 -35.48
C LEU A 424 -9.87 -32.71 -34.11
N ARG A 425 -10.68 -31.68 -33.78
CA ARG A 425 -11.93 -31.14 -34.39
C ARG A 425 -13.20 -31.74 -33.74
N SER A 426 -13.90 -30.88 -33.00
CA SER A 426 -15.33 -30.92 -32.60
C SER A 426 -15.95 -32.21 -32.03
N LEU A 427 -16.45 -32.14 -30.80
CA LEU A 427 -17.89 -32.08 -30.46
C LEU A 427 -18.02 -31.68 -28.96
N GLY A 428 -19.10 -31.10 -28.46
CA GLY A 428 -20.27 -30.60 -29.19
C GLY A 428 -21.57 -30.68 -28.39
N LYS A 429 -21.70 -29.82 -27.37
CA LYS A 429 -22.95 -29.35 -26.75
C LYS A 429 -23.85 -30.32 -25.93
N ASP A 430 -24.24 -29.76 -24.79
CA ASP A 430 -25.59 -29.74 -24.21
C ASP A 430 -26.18 -30.92 -23.41
N LEU A 431 -26.86 -30.51 -22.33
CA LEU A 431 -27.96 -31.10 -21.55
C LEU A 431 -27.88 -32.56 -21.05
N GLN A 432 -27.51 -32.66 -19.77
CA GLN A 432 -28.43 -32.90 -18.64
C GLN A 432 -29.67 -33.82 -18.81
N ALA A 433 -29.93 -34.51 -17.70
CA ALA A 433 -31.22 -35.00 -17.21
C ALA A 433 -31.80 -36.29 -17.84
N LEU A 434 -31.87 -37.32 -17.00
CA LEU A 434 -33.17 -37.85 -16.59
C LEU A 434 -33.13 -38.20 -15.09
N ARG A 435 -34.29 -38.16 -14.42
CA ARG A 435 -34.44 -38.25 -12.97
C ARG A 435 -35.66 -39.13 -12.68
N LEU A 436 -35.56 -40.05 -11.71
CA LEU A 436 -36.59 -41.06 -11.36
C LEU A 436 -36.81 -42.12 -12.49
N GLN A 437 -37.39 -43.31 -12.26
CA GLN A 437 -38.08 -43.84 -11.07
C GLN A 437 -37.84 -45.38 -10.92
N VAL A 438 -37.57 -45.81 -9.68
CA VAL A 438 -38.28 -46.84 -8.87
C VAL A 438 -38.80 -48.13 -9.52
N ASP A 439 -38.39 -49.28 -8.93
CA ASP A 439 -39.27 -50.30 -8.32
C ASP A 439 -38.45 -51.18 -7.34
N GLN A 440 -38.88 -51.43 -6.08
CA GLN A 440 -39.81 -52.48 -5.58
C GLN A 440 -39.23 -53.92 -5.62
N GLN A 441 -39.38 -54.83 -4.64
CA GLN A 441 -39.98 -54.88 -3.27
C GLN A 441 -39.01 -55.69 -2.34
N LEU A 442 -39.19 -55.96 -1.03
CA LEU A 442 -40.26 -55.82 -0.01
C LEU A 442 -39.71 -54.99 1.19
N GLY A 443 -40.46 -54.39 2.12
CA GLY A 443 -41.88 -54.46 2.49
C GLY A 443 -42.06 -55.00 3.93
N GLY A 444 -42.85 -54.43 4.85
CA GLY A 444 -43.59 -53.15 4.86
C GLY A 444 -44.76 -53.15 5.89
N VAL A 445 -45.23 -51.95 6.31
CA VAL A 445 -46.53 -51.70 7.01
C VAL A 445 -46.56 -52.19 8.50
N THR A 446 -47.23 -51.60 9.50
CA THR A 446 -48.36 -50.63 9.62
C THR A 446 -48.10 -49.56 10.72
N SER A 447 -48.95 -48.54 10.82
CA SER A 447 -48.97 -47.50 11.86
C SER A 447 -50.08 -47.67 12.92
N SER A 448 -49.97 -46.89 14.01
CA SER A 448 -51.05 -46.28 14.82
C SER A 448 -52.16 -47.15 15.44
N GLU A 449 -52.27 -47.14 16.78
CA GLU A 449 -53.35 -46.42 17.48
C GLU A 449 -53.08 -46.23 19.00
N GLU A 450 -53.97 -45.50 19.66
CA GLU A 450 -53.89 -44.67 20.89
C GLU A 450 -53.74 -45.36 22.29
N TRP A 451 -53.83 -44.51 23.35
CA TRP A 451 -54.29 -44.74 24.75
C TRP A 451 -53.28 -44.78 25.93
N ILE A 452 -53.47 -43.79 26.83
CA ILE A 452 -53.37 -43.83 28.32
C ILE A 452 -52.01 -44.07 29.02
N GLN A 453 -51.37 -42.94 29.39
CA GLN A 453 -51.26 -42.43 30.78
C GLN A 453 -50.73 -43.36 31.91
N CYS A 454 -49.62 -42.96 32.54
CA CYS A 454 -49.53 -42.97 34.02
C CYS A 454 -48.56 -41.92 34.62
N CYS A 455 -48.96 -41.38 35.78
CA CYS A 455 -48.29 -40.44 36.71
C CYS A 455 -46.76 -40.62 36.87
N GLN A 456 -45.89 -39.60 37.00
CA GLN A 456 -45.94 -38.27 37.65
C GLN A 456 -46.31 -38.25 39.15
N ARG A 457 -45.32 -38.08 40.06
CA ARG A 457 -45.53 -38.04 41.52
C ARG A 457 -45.13 -36.71 42.18
N LYS A 458 -46.13 -35.83 42.26
CA LYS A 458 -46.34 -34.67 43.16
C LYS A 458 -45.28 -34.40 44.27
N VAL A 459 -44.82 -33.15 44.32
CA VAL A 459 -44.53 -32.40 45.56
C VAL A 459 -45.61 -31.31 45.73
N LYS A 460 -45.93 -30.90 46.97
CA LYS A 460 -46.96 -29.88 47.27
C LYS A 460 -46.33 -28.54 47.66
N PRO A 461 -46.96 -27.42 47.28
CA PRO A 461 -47.07 -26.23 48.12
C PRO A 461 -48.44 -26.21 48.83
N SER A 462 -48.48 -25.80 50.10
CA SER A 462 -49.72 -25.55 50.83
C SER A 462 -50.19 -24.11 50.64
N LYS A 463 -51.49 -23.90 50.41
CA LYS A 463 -52.09 -22.56 50.38
C LYS A 463 -52.06 -21.95 51.78
N LEU A 464 -51.64 -20.69 51.89
CA LEU A 464 -52.16 -19.77 52.91
C LEU A 464 -52.90 -18.64 52.17
N LEU A 465 -53.97 -18.13 52.75
CA LEU A 465 -54.87 -17.17 52.13
C LEU A 465 -54.95 -15.92 53.00
N PHE A 466 -54.59 -14.78 52.42
CA PHE A 466 -54.93 -13.45 52.92
C PHE A 466 -55.39 -12.58 51.75
N VAL A 467 -56.38 -11.73 52.02
CA VAL A 467 -57.07 -10.86 51.07
C VAL A 467 -57.19 -9.48 51.73
N PHE A 468 -57.23 -8.41 50.93
CA PHE A 468 -56.99 -7.01 51.32
C PHE A 468 -55.51 -6.75 51.71
N ILE A 469 -54.93 -5.59 51.40
CA ILE A 469 -55.52 -4.30 50.97
C ILE A 469 -55.01 -3.89 49.57
N PHE A 470 -55.86 -3.26 48.75
CA PHE A 470 -55.48 -2.65 47.44
C PHE A 470 -55.82 -1.15 47.42
N VAL A 471 -55.24 -0.41 48.37
CA VAL A 471 -55.23 1.06 48.51
C VAL A 471 -53.97 1.40 49.30
N LEU A 472 -53.30 2.52 48.99
CA LEU A 472 -51.96 2.91 49.52
C LEU A 472 -50.82 1.97 49.13
N MET A 473 -50.30 2.11 47.90
CA MET A 473 -48.92 2.55 47.67
C MET A 473 -48.72 3.04 46.23
N ASN A 474 -49.61 3.93 45.77
CA ASN A 474 -49.17 4.98 44.83
C ASN A 474 -48.37 6.00 45.66
N ALA A 475 -47.16 5.60 46.06
CA ALA A 475 -46.13 6.57 46.32
C ALA A 475 -45.73 7.13 44.96
N GLU A 476 -46.21 8.33 44.63
CA GLU A 476 -45.50 9.18 43.68
C GLU A 476 -44.06 9.24 44.19
N CYS A 477 -43.12 8.68 43.43
CA CYS A 477 -41.71 8.63 43.82
C CYS A 477 -41.19 10.07 43.76
N SER A 478 -41.35 10.79 44.88
CA SER A 478 -41.35 12.25 44.91
C SER A 478 -40.08 12.79 44.28
N SER A 479 -40.23 13.35 43.09
CA SER A 479 -39.23 14.22 42.49
C SER A 479 -38.92 15.30 43.51
N LEU A 480 -37.69 15.32 44.02
CA LEU A 480 -37.24 16.38 44.94
C LEU A 480 -37.09 17.66 44.11
N MET A 481 -38.22 18.35 43.99
CA MET A 481 -38.44 19.53 43.18
C MET A 481 -37.42 20.60 43.60
N MET A 482 -36.60 21.09 42.66
CA MET A 482 -35.64 22.15 42.95
C MET A 482 -36.38 23.48 43.13
N ASN A 483 -36.75 23.77 44.37
CA ASN A 483 -37.43 25.02 44.71
C ASN A 483 -36.41 26.17 44.78
N CYS A 484 -36.54 27.14 43.89
CA CYS A 484 -35.73 28.37 43.92
C CYS A 484 -36.25 29.36 44.97
N SER A 485 -35.34 29.99 45.72
CA SER A 485 -35.69 31.01 46.74
C SER A 485 -36.26 32.29 46.13
N GLN A 486 -35.80 32.64 44.93
CA GLN A 486 -36.29 33.74 44.09
C GLN A 486 -36.24 33.30 42.61
N PRO A 487 -37.03 33.91 41.71
CA PRO A 487 -36.97 33.63 40.27
C PRO A 487 -35.76 34.32 39.61
N ASP A 488 -34.55 33.97 40.06
CA ASP A 488 -33.28 34.51 39.55
C ASP A 488 -32.22 33.41 39.34
N ALA A 489 -31.32 33.65 38.39
CA ALA A 489 -30.26 32.68 38.05
C ALA A 489 -29.32 32.32 39.22
N PRO A 490 -28.96 33.24 40.14
CA PRO A 490 -28.29 32.90 41.40
C PRO A 490 -29.03 31.87 42.26
N SER A 491 -30.34 31.99 42.47
CA SER A 491 -31.12 31.00 43.25
C SER A 491 -31.14 29.64 42.57
N LEU A 492 -31.32 29.59 41.25
CA LEU A 492 -31.27 28.33 40.48
C LEU A 492 -29.88 27.69 40.53
N LEU A 493 -28.82 28.49 40.41
CA LEU A 493 -27.43 28.00 40.53
C LEU A 493 -27.14 27.46 41.94
N GLU A 494 -27.73 28.06 42.99
CA GLU A 494 -27.66 27.52 44.35
C GLU A 494 -28.41 26.18 44.50
N ALA A 495 -29.61 26.06 43.94
CA ALA A 495 -30.37 24.81 43.94
C ALA A 495 -29.66 23.67 43.19
N LEU A 496 -28.85 23.97 42.17
CA LEU A 496 -28.07 23.00 41.40
C LEU A 496 -26.76 22.55 42.08
N LYS A 497 -26.26 23.27 43.12
CA LYS A 497 -25.00 22.94 43.83
C LYS A 497 -24.89 21.48 44.32
N PRO A 498 -25.95 20.80 44.81
CA PRO A 498 -25.85 19.38 45.20
C PRO A 498 -25.56 18.46 44.01
N VAL A 499 -26.15 18.71 42.84
CA VAL A 499 -25.98 17.87 41.66
C VAL A 499 -24.59 18.03 41.05
N PHE A 500 -23.99 19.21 41.11
CA PHE A 500 -22.60 19.41 40.66
C PHE A 500 -21.59 18.54 41.43
N LYS A 501 -21.90 18.08 42.65
CA LYS A 501 -21.07 17.10 43.39
C LYS A 501 -21.16 15.68 42.80
N LEU A 502 -22.23 15.35 42.09
CA LEU A 502 -22.47 14.05 41.46
C LEU A 502 -21.94 13.99 40.01
N SER A 503 -21.25 15.04 39.54
CA SER A 503 -20.63 15.10 38.20
C SER A 503 -19.65 13.97 37.87
N ALA A 504 -19.13 13.27 38.88
CA ALA A 504 -18.27 12.11 38.72
C ALA A 504 -19.01 10.81 38.31
N ILE A 505 -20.35 10.75 38.42
CA ILE A 505 -21.16 9.55 38.14
C ILE A 505 -22.21 9.79 37.05
N ARG A 506 -22.59 8.70 36.36
CA ARG A 506 -23.64 8.70 35.35
C ARG A 506 -24.97 9.18 35.97
N PRO A 507 -25.70 10.11 35.35
CA PRO A 507 -26.78 10.85 36.00
C PRO A 507 -28.12 10.10 35.97
N VAL A 508 -28.16 8.92 36.60
CA VAL A 508 -29.35 8.08 36.76
C VAL A 508 -29.61 7.73 38.22
N ARG A 509 -30.88 7.56 38.58
CA ARG A 509 -31.32 7.16 39.93
C ARG A 509 -31.18 5.66 40.15
N ASN A 510 -31.47 4.87 39.13
CA ASN A 510 -31.27 3.42 39.13
C ASN A 510 -30.14 3.08 38.15
N ILE A 511 -29.12 2.36 38.61
CA ILE A 511 -27.96 1.98 37.79
C ILE A 511 -28.30 1.04 36.62
N SER A 512 -29.48 0.40 36.65
CA SER A 512 -30.04 -0.40 35.55
C SER A 512 -30.77 0.43 34.49
N THR A 513 -31.05 1.72 34.73
CA THR A 513 -31.61 2.60 33.70
C THR A 513 -30.53 2.92 32.67
N ILE A 514 -30.87 2.91 31.39
CA ILE A 514 -29.98 3.28 30.28
C ILE A 514 -29.97 4.81 30.11
N THR A 515 -28.80 5.40 29.92
CA THR A 515 -28.69 6.80 29.46
C THR A 515 -28.66 6.83 27.94
N GLU A 516 -29.70 7.37 27.31
CA GLU A 516 -29.68 7.67 25.87
C GLU A 516 -28.85 8.93 25.60
N VAL A 517 -27.93 8.82 24.64
CA VAL A 517 -27.04 9.91 24.20
C VAL A 517 -27.23 10.10 22.70
N ASN A 518 -27.93 11.16 22.33
CA ASN A 518 -28.19 11.51 20.94
C ASN A 518 -27.04 12.35 20.36
N ILE A 519 -26.41 11.85 19.30
CA ILE A 519 -25.27 12.48 18.63
C ILE A 519 -25.72 13.01 17.26
N SER A 520 -25.29 14.22 16.93
CA SER A 520 -25.33 14.77 15.58
C SER A 520 -24.08 15.63 15.33
N PHE A 521 -23.76 15.91 14.07
CA PHE A 521 -22.74 16.89 13.72
C PHE A 521 -23.07 17.60 12.41
N ILE A 522 -22.41 18.74 12.19
CA ILE A 522 -22.44 19.48 10.92
C ILE A 522 -21.00 19.53 10.40
N LEU A 523 -20.74 19.06 9.18
CA LEU A 523 -19.42 19.13 8.56
C LEU A 523 -19.19 20.55 8.00
N TYR A 524 -18.47 21.37 8.76
CA TYR A 524 -18.23 22.78 8.45
C TYR A 524 -17.13 23.00 7.41
N GLY A 525 -16.19 22.06 7.31
CA GLY A 525 -15.19 22.06 6.26
C GLY A 525 -14.31 20.81 6.21
N ILE A 526 -13.81 20.52 5.02
CA ILE A 526 -12.76 19.53 4.77
C ILE A 526 -11.46 20.32 4.68
N LEU A 527 -10.51 20.05 5.57
CA LEU A 527 -9.28 20.84 5.69
C LEU A 527 -8.13 20.23 4.88
N GLY A 528 -8.13 18.91 4.69
CA GLY A 528 -7.15 18.19 3.89
C GLY A 528 -7.32 16.68 3.97
N VAL A 529 -6.70 15.99 3.03
CA VAL A 529 -6.53 14.53 3.01
C VAL A 529 -5.05 14.24 2.79
N ASP A 530 -4.50 13.27 3.50
CA ASP A 530 -3.14 12.77 3.32
C ASP A 530 -3.25 11.30 2.91
N GLU A 531 -3.02 11.02 1.62
CA GLU A 531 -3.08 9.66 1.08
C GLU A 531 -1.93 8.77 1.57
N LYS A 532 -0.76 9.35 1.91
CA LYS A 532 0.41 8.60 2.39
C LYS A 532 0.20 8.11 3.82
N ALA A 533 -0.23 9.00 4.71
CA ALA A 533 -0.53 8.70 6.11
C ALA A 533 -1.92 8.04 6.30
N GLN A 534 -2.78 8.04 5.27
CA GLN A 534 -4.16 7.56 5.31
C GLN A 534 -5.03 8.33 6.32
N ILE A 535 -4.96 9.66 6.27
CA ILE A 535 -5.64 10.57 7.19
C ILE A 535 -6.61 11.50 6.44
N LEU A 536 -7.83 11.64 6.97
CA LEU A 536 -8.79 12.70 6.62
C LEU A 536 -8.80 13.74 7.75
N THR A 537 -8.56 15.02 7.43
CA THR A 537 -8.73 16.14 8.38
C THR A 537 -9.98 16.95 8.05
N THR A 538 -10.91 17.01 9.00
CA THR A 538 -12.17 17.75 8.91
C THR A 538 -12.35 18.71 10.10
N LEU A 539 -13.23 19.69 9.93
CA LEU A 539 -13.78 20.50 11.01
C LEU A 539 -15.29 20.24 11.09
N ILE A 540 -15.72 19.57 12.14
CA ILE A 540 -17.14 19.34 12.44
C ILE A 540 -17.59 20.25 13.59
N TRP A 541 -18.87 20.61 13.60
CA TRP A 541 -19.54 21.11 14.80
C TRP A 541 -20.33 19.95 15.39
N GLN A 542 -19.83 19.38 16.50
CA GLN A 542 -20.45 18.27 17.20
C GLN A 542 -21.56 18.79 18.13
N SER A 543 -22.68 18.07 18.16
CA SER A 543 -23.85 18.33 18.99
C SER A 543 -24.21 17.03 19.72
N VAL A 544 -24.03 16.98 21.03
CA VAL A 544 -24.33 15.81 21.88
C VAL A 544 -25.42 16.19 22.86
N SER A 545 -26.41 15.32 23.05
CA SER A 545 -27.50 15.58 23.98
C SER A 545 -27.90 14.34 24.77
N TRP A 546 -28.23 14.52 26.05
CA TRP A 546 -28.59 13.47 27.00
C TRP A 546 -29.45 14.04 28.12
N THR A 547 -30.07 13.18 28.92
CA THR A 547 -30.89 13.59 30.08
C THR A 547 -30.16 13.28 31.40
N ASN A 548 -30.37 14.14 32.40
CA ASN A 548 -29.81 14.01 33.74
C ASN A 548 -30.94 13.91 34.79
N GLU A 549 -31.17 12.70 35.33
CA GLU A 549 -32.28 12.42 36.25
C GLU A 549 -32.19 13.15 37.60
N PHE A 550 -31.05 13.77 37.92
CA PHE A 550 -30.86 14.56 39.14
C PHE A 550 -31.28 16.03 38.97
N ILE A 551 -31.45 16.51 37.74
CA ILE A 551 -31.83 17.89 37.43
C ILE A 551 -33.32 17.95 37.09
N TRP A 552 -34.09 18.70 37.88
CA TRP A 552 -35.49 19.00 37.58
C TRP A 552 -35.93 20.25 38.35
N TRP A 553 -36.44 21.27 37.65
CA TRP A 553 -36.97 22.49 38.29
C TRP A 553 -38.21 23.04 37.58
N ASP A 554 -38.93 23.92 38.28
CA ASP A 554 -40.12 24.60 37.80
C ASP A 554 -39.77 25.96 37.16
N PRO A 555 -40.02 26.18 35.86
CA PRO A 555 -39.76 27.46 35.19
C PRO A 555 -40.53 28.65 35.79
N GLU A 556 -41.70 28.46 36.37
CA GLU A 556 -42.50 29.54 36.96
C GLU A 556 -41.90 30.01 38.30
N GLN A 557 -41.33 29.08 39.09
CA GLN A 557 -40.68 29.39 40.37
C GLN A 557 -39.25 29.93 40.19
N CYS A 558 -38.49 29.39 39.23
CA CYS A 558 -37.09 29.75 38.98
C CYS A 558 -36.91 30.82 37.89
N GLY A 559 -37.99 31.26 37.23
CA GLY A 559 -37.99 32.34 36.24
C GLY A 559 -37.40 32.00 34.87
N THR A 560 -36.99 30.75 34.61
CA THR A 560 -36.44 30.30 33.33
C THR A 560 -36.63 28.80 33.11
N SER A 561 -36.83 28.38 31.85
CA SER A 561 -36.83 26.98 31.41
C SER A 561 -35.44 26.43 31.07
N SER A 562 -34.41 27.28 31.03
CA SER A 562 -33.03 26.85 30.72
C SER A 562 -31.96 27.73 31.37
N ILE A 563 -30.79 27.15 31.61
CA ILE A 563 -29.60 27.83 32.13
C ILE A 563 -28.34 27.29 31.45
N THR A 564 -27.35 28.15 31.19
CA THR A 564 -26.02 27.73 30.75
C THR A 564 -25.11 27.55 31.95
N VAL A 565 -24.48 26.38 32.09
CA VAL A 565 -23.56 26.07 33.21
C VAL A 565 -22.19 25.62 32.69
N PRO A 566 -21.09 25.82 33.46
CA PRO A 566 -19.78 25.34 33.05
C PRO A 566 -19.74 23.82 32.86
N ARG A 567 -19.27 23.37 31.69
CA ARG A 567 -19.22 21.95 31.28
C ARG A 567 -18.55 21.03 32.31
N LYS A 568 -17.56 21.55 33.04
CA LYS A 568 -16.81 20.85 34.10
C LYS A 568 -17.60 20.58 35.40
N LEU A 569 -18.81 21.12 35.55
CA LEU A 569 -19.69 20.88 36.70
C LEU A 569 -20.76 19.82 36.44
N LEU A 570 -20.82 19.28 35.23
CA LEU A 570 -21.74 18.23 34.81
C LEU A 570 -21.00 16.91 34.59
N TRP A 571 -21.71 15.78 34.72
CA TRP A 571 -21.27 14.56 34.06
C TRP A 571 -21.45 14.73 32.55
N VAL A 572 -20.45 14.32 31.77
CA VAL A 572 -20.44 14.39 30.31
C VAL A 572 -20.12 12.99 29.78
N PRO A 573 -20.89 12.44 28.82
CA PRO A 573 -20.62 11.11 28.30
C PRO A 573 -19.27 11.07 27.55
N ASP A 574 -18.58 9.93 27.63
CA ASP A 574 -17.28 9.66 27.02
C ASP A 574 -17.39 9.27 25.54
N VAL A 575 -18.19 10.04 24.81
CA VAL A 575 -18.35 9.90 23.35
C VAL A 575 -17.03 10.23 22.66
N VAL A 576 -16.42 9.24 22.02
CA VAL A 576 -15.26 9.43 21.14
C VAL A 576 -15.62 9.16 19.68
N ILE A 577 -14.64 9.35 18.80
CA ILE A 577 -14.64 8.84 17.43
C ILE A 577 -13.48 7.85 17.34
N ASN A 578 -13.73 6.58 17.01
CA ASN A 578 -12.70 5.53 17.03
C ASN A 578 -11.50 5.81 16.12
N GLU A 579 -11.76 6.43 14.96
CA GLU A 579 -10.74 6.78 13.97
C GLU A 579 -9.91 8.03 14.35
N PHE A 580 -10.30 8.79 15.37
CA PHE A 580 -9.69 10.10 15.69
C PHE A 580 -8.32 9.93 16.34
N MET A 581 -7.28 10.52 15.72
CA MET A 581 -5.87 10.24 15.99
C MET A 581 -5.12 11.37 16.73
N GLU A 582 -5.73 12.55 16.82
CA GLU A 582 -5.16 13.73 17.48
C GLU A 582 -6.16 14.37 18.46
N LYS A 583 -5.68 15.20 19.36
CA LYS A 583 -6.47 15.97 20.32
C LYS A 583 -7.16 17.12 19.59
N ASN A 584 -8.39 17.43 20.02
CA ASN A 584 -9.13 18.55 19.44
C ASN A 584 -8.39 19.87 19.67
N SER A 585 -7.86 20.46 18.61
CA SER A 585 -7.20 21.78 18.62
C SER A 585 -8.12 22.94 18.21
N ALA A 586 -9.43 22.70 18.07
CA ALA A 586 -10.43 23.75 17.90
C ALA A 586 -10.71 24.49 19.23
N PRO A 587 -11.30 25.70 19.20
CA PRO A 587 -11.57 26.48 20.41
C PRO A 587 -12.49 25.75 21.40
N PHE A 588 -12.05 25.63 22.65
CA PHE A 588 -12.81 24.99 23.73
C PHE A 588 -14.08 25.79 24.09
N THR A 589 -15.25 25.13 24.09
CA THR A 589 -16.51 25.69 24.59
C THR A 589 -16.67 25.36 26.08
N PRO A 590 -16.65 26.37 26.99
CA PRO A 590 -16.65 26.11 28.44
C PRO A 590 -18.04 25.94 29.06
N TYR A 591 -19.12 26.24 28.32
CA TYR A 591 -20.51 26.20 28.81
C TYR A 591 -21.39 25.25 27.99
N THR A 592 -22.34 24.64 28.67
CA THR A 592 -23.31 23.66 28.15
C THR A 592 -24.73 24.16 28.50
N TYR A 593 -25.72 23.93 27.62
CA TYR A 593 -27.13 24.27 27.92
C TYR A 593 -27.79 23.16 28.73
N VAL A 594 -28.54 23.54 29.77
CA VAL A 594 -29.34 22.65 30.61
C VAL A 594 -30.78 23.18 30.65
N TYR A 595 -31.75 22.29 30.46
CA TYR A 595 -33.18 22.57 30.47
C TYR A 595 -33.84 22.05 31.76
N ASN A 596 -35.03 22.59 32.08
CA ASN A 596 -35.68 22.38 33.38
C ASN A 596 -36.22 20.96 33.61
N ASP A 597 -36.33 20.16 32.55
CA ASP A 597 -36.68 18.74 32.54
C ASP A 597 -35.47 17.80 32.73
N GLY A 598 -34.26 18.37 32.82
CA GLY A 598 -33.00 17.65 32.91
C GLY A 598 -32.38 17.32 31.55
N PHE A 599 -32.94 17.75 30.42
CA PHE A 599 -32.30 17.64 29.11
C PHE A 599 -31.06 18.55 29.02
N ILE A 600 -29.98 18.04 28.44
CA ILE A 600 -28.70 18.73 28.32
C ILE A 600 -28.27 18.73 26.85
N LEU A 601 -27.83 19.89 26.37
CA LEU A 601 -27.35 20.11 25.00
C LEU A 601 -25.93 20.68 25.04
N ASP A 602 -24.96 19.87 24.63
CA ASP A 602 -23.54 20.21 24.56
C ASP A 602 -23.08 20.35 23.11
N GLN A 603 -22.46 21.48 22.80
CA GLN A 603 -22.06 21.82 21.44
C GLN A 603 -20.61 22.32 21.42
N LEU A 604 -19.79 21.72 20.56
CA LEU A 604 -18.38 22.05 20.44
C LEU A 604 -17.88 21.93 18.99
N PRO A 605 -17.01 22.84 18.53
CA PRO A 605 -16.26 22.62 17.31
C PRO A 605 -15.18 21.55 17.57
N VAL A 606 -14.99 20.63 16.63
CA VAL A 606 -13.98 19.58 16.70
C VAL A 606 -13.20 19.54 15.39
N ARG A 607 -11.88 19.80 15.44
CA ARG A 607 -10.97 19.43 14.35
C ARG A 607 -10.73 17.93 14.47
N VAL A 608 -11.41 17.14 13.63
CA VAL A 608 -11.25 15.68 13.59
C VAL A 608 -10.14 15.33 12.60
N VAL A 609 -9.12 14.64 13.10
CA VAL A 609 -8.02 14.06 12.32
C VAL A 609 -8.22 12.55 12.37
N SER A 610 -8.98 12.02 11.43
CA SER A 610 -9.44 10.63 11.42
C SER A 610 -8.61 9.77 10.48
N SER A 611 -8.21 8.57 10.90
CA SER A 611 -7.73 7.55 9.97
C SER A 611 -8.82 7.23 8.94
N CYS A 612 -8.47 7.13 7.66
CA CYS A 612 -9.39 6.69 6.61
C CYS A 612 -8.65 5.81 5.61
N ARG A 613 -9.25 4.66 5.28
CA ARG A 613 -8.74 3.78 4.22
C ARG A 613 -9.13 4.35 2.86
N LEU A 614 -8.18 5.00 2.20
CA LEU A 614 -8.39 5.68 0.91
C LEU A 614 -8.00 4.75 -0.25
N ASP A 615 -8.85 4.65 -1.27
CA ASP A 615 -8.54 3.92 -2.51
C ASP A 615 -8.26 4.91 -3.64
N ILE A 616 -7.00 4.99 -4.06
CA ILE A 616 -6.53 5.89 -5.12
C ILE A 616 -6.39 5.21 -6.49
N TYR A 617 -6.91 3.99 -6.68
CA TYR A 617 -6.82 3.28 -7.95
C TYR A 617 -7.36 4.10 -9.14
N MET A 618 -8.47 4.82 -8.92
CA MET A 618 -9.12 5.69 -9.91
C MET A 618 -8.60 7.14 -9.94
N PHE A 619 -7.55 7.48 -9.19
CA PHE A 619 -6.99 8.84 -9.12
C PHE A 619 -6.68 9.42 -10.52
N PRO A 620 -7.00 10.71 -10.79
CA PRO A 620 -7.54 11.74 -9.89
C PRO A 620 -9.07 11.81 -9.86
N PHE A 621 -9.75 10.78 -10.36
CA PHE A 621 -11.20 10.70 -10.54
C PHE A 621 -11.89 9.92 -9.41
N ASP A 622 -11.27 9.92 -8.23
CA ASP A 622 -11.59 9.08 -7.08
C ASP A 622 -12.71 9.63 -6.18
N VAL A 623 -13.47 8.69 -5.61
CA VAL A 623 -14.49 8.89 -4.59
C VAL A 623 -14.08 8.08 -3.37
N GLN A 624 -13.97 8.75 -2.23
CA GLN A 624 -13.54 8.18 -0.96
C GLN A 624 -14.74 8.10 -0.01
N ASN A 625 -14.81 7.05 0.81
CA ASN A 625 -15.88 6.88 1.80
C ASN A 625 -15.29 6.62 3.19
N CYS A 626 -15.10 7.68 3.96
CA CYS A 626 -14.44 7.62 5.27
C CYS A 626 -15.47 7.42 6.38
N SER A 627 -15.16 6.53 7.34
CA SER A 627 -15.98 6.34 8.53
C SER A 627 -15.61 7.32 9.64
N LEU A 628 -16.63 7.82 10.33
CA LEU A 628 -16.54 8.47 11.64
C LEU A 628 -17.43 7.67 12.60
N SER A 629 -16.81 6.80 13.38
CA SER A 629 -17.46 5.80 14.22
C SER A 629 -17.56 6.30 15.67
N PHE A 630 -18.74 6.77 16.06
CA PHE A 630 -18.98 7.29 17.41
C PHE A 630 -19.41 6.17 18.37
N ASN A 631 -18.69 5.98 19.46
CA ASN A 631 -19.02 5.06 20.55
C ASN A 631 -18.75 5.71 21.93
N SER A 632 -19.15 5.01 22.99
CA SER A 632 -18.61 5.24 24.34
C SER A 632 -17.33 4.43 24.50
N TYR A 633 -16.31 5.02 25.14
CA TYR A 633 -15.02 4.36 25.34
C TYR A 633 -15.06 3.30 26.46
N VAL A 634 -15.82 3.55 27.53
CA VAL A 634 -15.85 2.71 28.74
C VAL A 634 -17.22 2.07 29.00
N TYR A 635 -18.33 2.73 28.65
CA TYR A 635 -19.68 2.23 28.98
C TYR A 635 -20.19 1.22 27.96
N ARG A 636 -20.75 0.12 28.48
CA ARG A 636 -21.47 -0.90 27.70
C ARG A 636 -22.85 -0.41 27.25
N LYS A 637 -23.42 -1.07 26.24
CA LYS A 637 -24.79 -0.87 25.72
C LYS A 637 -25.91 -0.97 26.78
N SER A 638 -25.64 -1.66 27.89
CA SER A 638 -26.57 -1.76 29.04
C SER A 638 -26.62 -0.51 29.92
N ALA A 639 -25.63 0.39 29.82
CA ALA A 639 -25.55 1.62 30.61
C ALA A 639 -25.71 2.89 29.75
N VAL A 640 -25.16 2.91 28.54
CA VAL A 640 -25.26 4.03 27.59
C VAL A 640 -25.68 3.48 26.22
N GLN A 641 -26.66 4.13 25.59
CA GLN A 641 -27.06 3.84 24.20
C GLN A 641 -26.95 5.09 23.35
N ILE A 642 -26.53 4.91 22.09
CA ILE A 642 -26.20 6.01 21.20
C ILE A 642 -27.28 6.16 20.13
N GLY A 643 -27.95 7.31 20.16
CA GLY A 643 -29.04 7.65 19.26
C GLY A 643 -28.67 8.73 18.25
N LEU A 644 -29.59 8.97 17.32
CA LEU A 644 -29.50 9.98 16.28
C LEU A 644 -30.78 10.83 16.36
N PRO A 645 -30.70 12.16 16.56
CA PRO A 645 -31.88 12.98 16.87
C PRO A 645 -32.81 13.28 15.68
N GLY A 646 -32.37 12.96 14.45
CA GLY A 646 -33.10 13.19 13.20
C GLY A 646 -32.47 12.41 12.04
N PRO A 647 -33.08 12.37 10.85
CA PRO A 647 -32.57 11.59 9.72
C PRO A 647 -31.26 12.16 9.16
N ALA A 648 -30.33 11.27 8.75
CA ALA A 648 -29.01 11.68 8.22
C ALA A 648 -29.04 12.57 6.97
N GLY A 649 -30.16 12.59 6.21
CA GLY A 649 -30.34 13.52 5.10
C GLY A 649 -30.34 15.00 5.53
N GLU A 650 -30.86 15.32 6.72
CA GLU A 650 -30.81 16.67 7.28
C GLU A 650 -29.38 17.08 7.64
N ILE A 651 -28.58 16.14 8.19
CA ILE A 651 -27.15 16.32 8.46
C ILE A 651 -26.38 16.62 7.16
N PHE A 652 -26.68 15.90 6.07
CA PHE A 652 -26.04 16.12 4.78
C PHE A 652 -26.36 17.50 4.18
N GLU A 653 -27.64 17.85 4.01
CA GLU A 653 -28.01 19.13 3.38
C GLU A 653 -27.60 20.33 4.24
N MET A 654 -27.74 20.26 5.58
CA MET A 654 -27.29 21.34 6.46
C MET A 654 -25.75 21.48 6.49
N SER A 655 -25.00 20.37 6.40
CA SER A 655 -23.55 20.44 6.21
C SER A 655 -23.18 21.11 4.89
N LYS A 656 -23.88 20.78 3.81
CA LYS A 656 -23.66 21.29 2.45
C LYS A 656 -24.00 22.78 2.28
N GLU A 657 -25.00 23.29 3.00
CA GLU A 657 -25.32 24.73 3.06
C GLU A 657 -24.29 25.52 3.91
N LEU A 658 -23.88 24.95 5.05
CA LEU A 658 -23.01 25.64 6.01
C LEU A 658 -21.53 25.57 5.64
N MET A 659 -21.08 24.55 4.90
CA MET A 659 -19.69 24.35 4.49
C MET A 659 -19.11 25.57 3.77
N LYS A 660 -18.00 26.11 4.29
CA LYS A 660 -17.33 27.31 3.70
C LYS A 660 -16.05 27.00 2.93
N THR A 661 -15.48 25.80 3.08
CA THR A 661 -14.23 25.40 2.43
C THR A 661 -14.48 24.91 0.99
N MET A 662 -14.23 25.76 -0.01
CA MET A 662 -14.15 25.33 -1.42
C MET A 662 -12.77 24.74 -1.73
N GLY A 663 -12.43 23.63 -1.07
CA GLY A 663 -11.16 22.92 -1.24
C GLY A 663 -11.14 21.97 -2.43
N GLU A 664 -10.10 21.14 -2.50
CA GLU A 664 -9.91 20.10 -3.53
C GLU A 664 -10.97 18.99 -3.49
N TRP A 665 -11.67 18.86 -2.36
CA TRP A 665 -12.68 17.84 -2.11
C TRP A 665 -14.09 18.43 -2.10
N GLU A 666 -15.05 17.60 -2.46
CA GLU A 666 -16.49 17.89 -2.46
C GLU A 666 -17.24 16.84 -1.65
N LEU A 667 -18.12 17.27 -0.73
CA LEU A 667 -19.01 16.37 -0.01
C LEU A 667 -20.14 15.92 -0.93
N ILE A 668 -20.22 14.62 -1.23
CA ILE A 668 -21.28 14.05 -2.09
C ILE A 668 -22.38 13.33 -1.29
N GLY A 669 -22.10 12.91 -0.06
CA GLY A 669 -23.09 12.26 0.80
C GLY A 669 -22.62 12.07 2.24
N ILE A 670 -23.58 11.99 3.16
CA ILE A 670 -23.37 11.44 4.51
C ILE A 670 -24.46 10.39 4.72
N THR A 671 -24.06 9.16 5.03
CA THR A 671 -24.96 8.07 5.44
C THR A 671 -24.59 7.60 6.85
N VAL A 672 -25.48 6.86 7.51
CA VAL A 672 -25.28 6.41 8.90
C VAL A 672 -25.76 4.98 9.08
N GLU A 673 -24.96 4.17 9.78
CA GLU A 673 -25.28 2.81 10.16
C GLU A 673 -25.01 2.61 11.65
N LYS A 674 -25.84 1.82 12.32
CA LYS A 674 -25.73 1.57 13.76
C LYS A 674 -25.30 0.12 14.00
N PHE A 675 -24.12 -0.04 14.59
CA PHE A 675 -23.49 -1.33 14.87
C PHE A 675 -23.58 -1.70 16.35
N VAL A 676 -23.55 -3.00 16.63
CA VAL A 676 -23.44 -3.55 17.99
C VAL A 676 -22.34 -4.60 17.95
N PHE A 677 -21.29 -4.40 18.75
CA PHE A 677 -20.13 -5.27 18.83
C PHE A 677 -20.16 -6.07 20.13
N ASN A 678 -19.58 -7.28 20.10
CA ASN A 678 -19.33 -8.11 21.28
C ASN A 678 -17.81 -8.11 21.52
N ALA A 679 -17.36 -7.58 22.66
CA ALA A 679 -15.94 -7.31 22.91
C ALA A 679 -15.19 -8.49 23.57
N ASP A 680 -15.82 -9.09 24.58
CA ASP A 680 -15.44 -10.35 25.23
C ASP A 680 -16.73 -10.90 25.90
N TYR A 681 -16.75 -12.15 26.35
CA TYR A 681 -17.95 -12.89 26.82
C TYR A 681 -19.10 -12.04 27.45
N ASP A 682 -20.17 -11.82 26.66
CA ASP A 682 -21.43 -11.11 26.99
C ASP A 682 -21.37 -9.57 27.08
N ASP A 683 -20.21 -8.96 26.79
CA ASP A 683 -20.01 -7.50 26.79
C ASP A 683 -20.34 -6.86 25.43
N PHE A 684 -21.55 -6.31 25.33
CA PHE A 684 -22.00 -5.58 24.14
C PHE A 684 -21.69 -4.07 24.20
N TYR A 685 -21.04 -3.57 23.14
CA TYR A 685 -20.80 -2.15 22.87
C TYR A 685 -21.65 -1.69 21.69
N GLU A 686 -21.98 -0.40 21.66
CA GLU A 686 -22.82 0.21 20.62
C GLU A 686 -22.08 1.34 19.92
N GLU A 687 -22.16 1.37 18.59
CA GLU A 687 -21.45 2.33 17.74
C GLU A 687 -22.39 2.91 16.69
N LEU A 688 -22.32 4.22 16.48
CA LEU A 688 -23.03 4.94 15.43
C LEU A 688 -22.00 5.44 14.41
N ARG A 689 -21.93 4.77 13.27
CA ARG A 689 -20.94 5.02 12.23
C ARG A 689 -21.53 5.87 11.12
N PHE A 690 -20.93 7.04 10.91
CA PHE A 690 -21.25 7.89 9.78
C PHE A 690 -20.25 7.64 8.65
N TYR A 691 -20.75 7.39 7.45
CA TYR A 691 -19.96 7.26 6.24
C TYR A 691 -20.01 8.58 5.49
N VAL A 692 -18.89 9.30 5.50
CA VAL A 692 -18.70 10.59 4.84
C VAL A 692 -18.09 10.35 3.46
N SER A 693 -18.92 10.51 2.43
CA SER A 693 -18.54 10.26 1.03
C SER A 693 -18.04 11.54 0.37
N LEU A 694 -16.81 11.52 -0.14
CA LEU A 694 -16.05 12.65 -0.67
C LEU A 694 -15.62 12.39 -2.11
N ARG A 695 -15.68 13.41 -2.99
CA ARG A 695 -15.21 13.35 -4.38
C ARG A 695 -14.07 14.33 -4.63
N ARG A 696 -13.02 13.92 -5.35
CA ARG A 696 -11.89 14.81 -5.70
C ARG A 696 -12.23 15.72 -6.90
N ARG A 697 -11.84 16.99 -6.85
CA ARG A 697 -11.92 17.94 -7.98
C ARG A 697 -10.76 17.75 -8.95
N ALA A 698 -10.87 16.72 -9.80
CA ALA A 698 -9.82 16.25 -10.72
C ALA A 698 -9.14 17.30 -11.64
N THR A 699 -9.77 18.46 -11.86
CA THR A 699 -9.39 19.45 -12.89
C THR A 699 -7.92 19.87 -12.86
N LEU A 700 -7.33 20.11 -11.68
CA LEU A 700 -5.92 20.52 -11.56
C LEU A 700 -4.97 19.42 -12.05
N TYR A 701 -5.22 18.17 -11.64
CA TYR A 701 -4.44 17.01 -12.06
C TYR A 701 -4.61 16.70 -13.55
N VAL A 702 -5.79 16.90 -14.13
CA VAL A 702 -6.01 16.78 -15.58
C VAL A 702 -5.17 17.82 -16.34
N VAL A 703 -5.16 19.07 -15.88
CA VAL A 703 -4.39 20.16 -16.53
C VAL A 703 -2.88 20.00 -16.35
N ASN A 704 -2.42 19.54 -15.19
CA ASN A 704 -0.99 19.47 -14.86
C ASN A 704 -0.33 18.13 -15.24
N LEU A 705 -1.03 17.00 -15.12
CA LEU A 705 -0.47 15.66 -15.38
C LEU A 705 -0.82 15.14 -16.78
N LEU A 706 -2.13 15.13 -17.09
CA LEU A 706 -2.63 14.48 -18.30
C LEU A 706 -2.31 15.30 -19.55
N ILE A 707 -2.66 16.58 -19.58
CA ILE A 707 -2.49 17.44 -20.77
C ILE A 707 -1.03 17.53 -21.24
N PRO A 708 -0.01 17.77 -20.39
CA PRO A 708 1.39 17.82 -20.83
C PRO A 708 1.92 16.46 -21.32
N SER A 709 1.51 15.36 -20.68
CA SER A 709 1.81 14.00 -21.16
C SER A 709 1.26 13.80 -22.57
N CYS A 710 -0.02 14.14 -22.78
CA CYS A 710 -0.69 14.04 -24.07
C CYS A 710 0.03 14.85 -25.16
N PHE A 711 0.53 16.05 -24.84
CA PHE A 711 1.33 16.85 -25.77
C PHE A 711 2.67 16.19 -26.10
N LEU A 712 3.44 15.72 -25.11
CA LEU A 712 4.77 15.12 -25.36
C LEU A 712 4.67 13.83 -26.18
N ILE A 713 3.68 12.98 -25.91
CA ILE A 713 3.36 11.78 -26.72
C ILE A 713 2.96 12.18 -28.15
N THR A 714 2.19 13.26 -28.31
CA THR A 714 1.79 13.78 -29.64
C THR A 714 2.99 14.32 -30.42
N VAL A 715 3.97 14.95 -29.76
CA VAL A 715 5.22 15.40 -30.41
C VAL A 715 6.11 14.22 -30.78
N ASP A 716 6.18 13.16 -29.96
CA ASP A 716 6.88 11.93 -30.36
C ASP A 716 6.20 11.23 -31.54
N LEU A 717 4.86 11.17 -31.56
CA LEU A 717 4.09 10.69 -32.71
C LEU A 717 4.40 11.49 -33.99
N PHE A 718 4.44 12.82 -33.92
CA PHE A 718 4.80 13.65 -35.08
C PHE A 718 6.27 13.50 -35.51
N SER A 719 7.16 13.04 -34.63
CA SER A 719 8.56 12.76 -34.99
C SER A 719 8.69 11.66 -36.07
N PHE A 720 7.71 10.76 -36.20
CA PHE A 720 7.67 9.75 -37.26
C PHE A 720 7.50 10.34 -38.66
N LEU A 721 7.07 11.60 -38.78
CA LEU A 721 7.01 12.30 -40.06
C LEU A 721 8.38 12.87 -40.50
N LEU A 722 9.40 12.83 -39.64
CA LEU A 722 10.75 13.31 -39.95
C LEU A 722 11.53 12.24 -40.73
N PRO A 723 12.05 12.54 -41.94
CA PRO A 723 12.74 11.55 -42.78
C PRO A 723 14.06 11.08 -42.13
N PRO A 724 14.22 9.77 -41.86
CA PRO A 724 15.35 9.24 -41.08
C PRO A 724 16.70 9.25 -41.82
N GLN A 725 16.74 9.71 -43.09
CA GLN A 725 17.97 9.85 -43.88
C GLN A 725 18.60 11.24 -43.81
N THR A 726 17.83 12.28 -43.44
CA THR A 726 18.30 13.68 -43.53
C THR A 726 18.14 14.47 -42.23
N VAL A 727 17.45 13.92 -41.23
CA VAL A 727 17.28 14.52 -39.90
C VAL A 727 17.63 13.47 -38.85
N ASP A 728 18.44 13.83 -37.85
CA ASP A 728 18.67 12.97 -36.70
C ASP A 728 17.45 12.94 -35.78
N ARG A 729 16.51 12.05 -36.12
CA ARG A 729 15.33 11.73 -35.33
C ARG A 729 15.68 11.09 -33.98
N SER A 730 16.90 10.56 -33.79
CA SER A 730 17.30 9.88 -32.55
C SER A 730 17.61 10.86 -31.41
N SER A 731 18.36 11.94 -31.67
CA SER A 731 18.60 13.00 -30.68
C SER A 731 17.33 13.82 -30.37
N PHE A 732 16.45 14.01 -31.37
CA PHE A 732 15.14 14.62 -31.15
C PHE A 732 14.29 13.81 -30.16
N LYS A 733 14.11 12.50 -30.41
CA LYS A 733 13.37 11.60 -29.49
C LYS A 733 14.00 11.52 -28.10
N MET A 734 15.33 11.51 -28.01
CA MET A 734 16.04 11.58 -26.73
C MET A 734 15.72 12.85 -25.92
N THR A 735 15.63 13.99 -26.60
CA THR A 735 15.27 15.26 -25.95
C THR A 735 13.83 15.23 -25.41
N LEU A 736 12.90 14.54 -26.10
CA LEU A 736 11.54 14.32 -25.60
C LEU A 736 11.50 13.37 -24.39
N ILE A 737 12.26 12.26 -24.42
CA ILE A 737 12.34 11.31 -23.29
C ILE A 737 12.94 11.99 -22.05
N LEU A 738 13.95 12.84 -22.24
CA LEU A 738 14.49 13.66 -21.15
C LEU A 738 13.45 14.64 -20.61
N GLY A 739 12.77 15.39 -21.49
CA GLY A 739 11.67 16.27 -21.08
C GLY A 739 10.57 15.54 -20.31
N TYR A 740 10.20 14.34 -20.75
CA TYR A 740 9.16 13.53 -20.10
C TYR A 740 9.61 12.94 -18.75
N THR A 741 10.83 12.41 -18.65
CA THR A 741 11.36 11.90 -17.37
C THR A 741 11.51 12.99 -16.32
N VAL A 742 12.00 14.18 -16.69
CA VAL A 742 12.07 15.35 -15.78
C VAL A 742 10.66 15.81 -15.38
N PHE A 743 9.71 15.83 -16.31
CA PHE A 743 8.31 16.14 -16.01
C PHE A 743 7.70 15.14 -15.00
N LEU A 744 7.88 13.84 -15.20
CA LEU A 744 7.39 12.80 -14.27
C LEU A 744 7.98 12.96 -12.86
N LEU A 745 9.25 13.34 -12.75
CA LEU A 745 9.89 13.57 -11.44
C LEU A 745 9.33 14.80 -10.73
N ILE A 746 9.23 15.95 -11.42
CA ILE A 746 8.70 17.19 -10.81
C ILE A 746 7.22 17.02 -10.44
N MET A 747 6.49 16.16 -11.14
CA MET A 747 5.09 15.84 -10.86
C MET A 747 4.90 14.68 -9.87
N ASN A 748 5.97 14.02 -9.40
CA ASN A 748 5.87 12.87 -8.49
C ASN A 748 5.16 13.24 -7.17
N ASP A 749 5.38 14.46 -6.68
CA ASP A 749 4.77 14.97 -5.45
C ASP A 749 3.25 15.23 -5.58
N LEU A 750 2.71 15.23 -6.81
CA LEU A 750 1.27 15.28 -7.09
C LEU A 750 0.62 13.90 -7.26
N LEU A 751 1.41 12.82 -7.21
CA LEU A 751 0.94 11.44 -7.41
C LEU A 751 0.85 10.74 -6.03
N PRO A 752 -0.36 10.52 -5.48
CA PRO A 752 -0.49 9.98 -4.14
C PRO A 752 0.08 8.55 -4.03
N VAL A 753 0.69 8.27 -2.88
CA VAL A 753 1.43 7.03 -2.60
C VAL A 753 0.64 6.20 -1.60
N THR A 754 0.05 5.08 -2.04
CA THR A 754 -0.58 4.08 -1.14
C THR A 754 -0.01 2.70 -1.38
N GLY A 755 -0.25 1.81 -0.41
CA GLY A 755 0.46 0.55 -0.31
C GLY A 755 0.15 -0.50 -1.39
N ASN A 756 -1.14 -0.72 -1.66
CA ASN A 756 -1.61 -1.91 -2.39
C ASN A 756 -2.24 -1.61 -3.75
N THR A 757 -2.74 -0.40 -3.96
CA THR A 757 -3.41 0.05 -5.18
C THR A 757 -2.54 1.03 -5.93
N ILE A 758 -1.89 0.59 -7.01
CA ILE A 758 -1.19 1.49 -7.93
C ILE A 758 -2.26 2.38 -8.61
N PRO A 759 -2.15 3.71 -8.57
CA PRO A 759 -3.01 4.58 -9.38
C PRO A 759 -2.91 4.23 -10.85
N LEU A 760 -4.04 4.12 -11.56
CA LEU A 760 -4.02 3.85 -12.99
C LEU A 760 -3.28 4.97 -13.76
N MET A 761 -3.29 6.21 -13.24
CA MET A 761 -2.46 7.31 -13.72
C MET A 761 -0.97 6.94 -13.77
N ASN A 762 -0.41 6.33 -12.71
CA ASN A 762 1.01 5.97 -12.67
C ASN A 762 1.33 4.87 -13.68
N VAL A 763 0.42 3.90 -13.85
CA VAL A 763 0.54 2.86 -14.89
C VAL A 763 0.54 3.48 -16.28
N PHE A 764 -0.36 4.44 -16.55
CA PHE A 764 -0.41 5.18 -17.81
C PHE A 764 0.86 6.00 -18.07
N LEU A 765 1.34 6.75 -17.08
CA LEU A 765 2.55 7.59 -17.22
C LEU A 765 3.81 6.74 -17.49
N SER A 766 4.02 5.65 -16.75
CA SER A 766 5.15 4.74 -16.99
C SER A 766 5.03 3.98 -18.32
N LEU A 767 3.80 3.68 -18.76
CA LEU A 767 3.53 3.10 -20.07
C LEU A 767 3.86 4.08 -21.20
N CYS A 768 3.56 5.38 -21.03
CA CYS A 768 3.91 6.42 -22.01
C CYS A 768 5.43 6.60 -22.13
N LEU A 769 6.16 6.53 -21.02
CA LEU A 769 7.63 6.50 -21.06
C LEU A 769 8.13 5.27 -21.82
N GLY A 770 7.58 4.08 -21.55
CA GLY A 770 7.92 2.84 -22.26
C GLY A 770 7.65 2.91 -23.76
N LEU A 771 6.55 3.56 -24.17
CA LEU A 771 6.22 3.82 -25.58
C LEU A 771 7.26 4.73 -26.25
N MET A 772 7.61 5.86 -25.63
CA MET A 772 8.62 6.79 -26.17
C MET A 772 9.99 6.13 -26.27
N VAL A 773 10.36 5.29 -25.30
CA VAL A 773 11.60 4.50 -25.33
C VAL A 773 11.57 3.46 -26.45
N ALA A 774 10.48 2.71 -26.62
CA ALA A 774 10.35 1.75 -27.73
C ALA A 774 10.41 2.46 -29.10
N SER A 775 9.73 3.60 -29.22
CA SER A 775 9.75 4.52 -30.37
C SER A 775 11.18 4.99 -30.72
N LEU A 776 12.04 5.24 -29.72
CA LEU A 776 13.46 5.54 -29.95
C LEU A 776 14.27 4.30 -30.35
N LEU A 777 14.08 3.16 -29.67
CA LEU A 777 14.80 1.91 -29.97
C LEU A 777 14.53 1.43 -31.41
N GLU A 778 13.27 1.55 -31.86
CA GLU A 778 12.87 1.43 -33.27
C GLU A 778 13.71 2.35 -34.18
N THR A 779 13.81 3.64 -33.84
CA THR A 779 14.48 4.64 -34.68
C THR A 779 15.98 4.34 -34.79
N ILE A 780 16.63 3.95 -33.70
CA ILE A 780 18.03 3.48 -33.68
C ILE A 780 18.21 2.27 -34.61
N LEU A 781 17.29 1.30 -34.55
CA LEU A 781 17.33 0.09 -35.39
C LEU A 781 17.11 0.41 -36.88
N ILE A 782 16.17 1.29 -37.22
CA ILE A 782 15.91 1.74 -38.59
C ILE A 782 17.13 2.50 -39.14
N THR A 783 17.71 3.43 -38.37
CA THR A 783 18.91 4.18 -38.79
C THR A 783 20.10 3.25 -39.03
N ASN A 784 20.31 2.23 -38.19
CA ASN A 784 21.33 1.20 -38.41
C ASN A 784 21.07 0.40 -39.70
N LEU A 785 19.82 -0.02 -39.96
CA LEU A 785 19.45 -0.72 -41.20
C LEU A 785 19.65 0.15 -42.46
N LEU A 786 19.28 1.43 -42.40
CA LEU A 786 19.43 2.38 -43.52
C LEU A 786 20.90 2.67 -43.83
N CYS A 787 21.70 3.03 -42.83
CA CYS A 787 23.12 3.34 -43.03
C CYS A 787 23.95 2.09 -43.32
N GLY A 788 23.58 0.93 -42.77
CA GLY A 788 24.23 -0.36 -43.06
C GLY A 788 23.83 -0.99 -44.40
N SER A 789 22.80 -0.47 -45.09
CA SER A 789 22.27 -1.04 -46.35
C SER A 789 23.30 -1.17 -47.48
N THR A 790 24.37 -0.38 -47.45
CA THR A 790 25.51 -0.44 -48.38
C THR A 790 26.50 -1.56 -48.09
N HIS A 791 26.50 -2.09 -46.85
CA HIS A 791 27.41 -3.11 -46.35
C HIS A 791 26.76 -4.48 -46.12
N TYR A 792 25.43 -4.53 -45.94
CA TYR A 792 24.71 -5.81 -45.80
C TYR A 792 24.64 -6.58 -47.12
N SER A 793 24.65 -7.92 -47.01
CA SER A 793 24.35 -8.82 -48.13
C SER A 793 22.89 -8.69 -48.59
N ALA A 794 22.56 -9.28 -49.74
CA ALA A 794 21.19 -9.30 -50.26
C ALA A 794 20.17 -9.80 -49.21
N VAL A 795 18.98 -9.18 -49.19
CA VAL A 795 17.93 -9.43 -48.19
C VAL A 795 17.58 -10.92 -48.11
N PRO A 796 17.68 -11.58 -46.93
CA PRO A 796 17.30 -12.97 -46.75
C PRO A 796 15.90 -13.28 -47.28
N HIS A 797 15.74 -14.41 -47.97
CA HIS A 797 14.51 -14.69 -48.73
C HIS A 797 13.24 -14.70 -47.86
N TRP A 798 13.36 -15.08 -46.59
CA TRP A 798 12.26 -15.01 -45.62
C TRP A 798 11.87 -13.56 -45.25
N ILE A 799 12.84 -12.65 -45.05
CA ILE A 799 12.59 -11.22 -44.85
C ILE A 799 11.96 -10.63 -46.12
N ARG A 800 12.47 -11.03 -47.29
CA ARG A 800 11.95 -10.58 -48.59
C ARG A 800 10.46 -10.90 -48.75
N VAL A 801 10.06 -12.15 -48.47
CA VAL A 801 8.65 -12.57 -48.54
C VAL A 801 7.80 -11.92 -47.45
N LEU A 802 8.27 -11.91 -46.19
CA LEU A 802 7.52 -11.35 -45.08
C LEU A 802 7.30 -9.83 -45.23
N VAL A 803 8.36 -9.06 -45.41
CA VAL A 803 8.28 -7.59 -45.40
C VAL A 803 7.74 -7.04 -46.72
N LEU A 804 8.30 -7.41 -47.88
CA LEU A 804 7.89 -6.81 -49.15
C LEU A 804 6.56 -7.39 -49.67
N HIS A 805 6.26 -8.67 -49.38
CA HIS A 805 5.13 -9.37 -49.99
C HIS A 805 3.89 -9.50 -49.09
N ILE A 806 4.05 -9.52 -47.76
CA ILE A 806 2.92 -9.58 -46.81
C ILE A 806 2.68 -8.21 -46.15
N LEU A 807 3.72 -7.54 -45.67
CA LEU A 807 3.60 -6.28 -44.93
C LEU A 807 3.54 -5.03 -45.85
N GLY A 808 4.24 -5.04 -46.99
CA GLY A 808 4.21 -3.96 -47.99
C GLY A 808 2.78 -3.58 -48.46
N PRO A 809 1.92 -4.55 -48.85
CA PRO A 809 0.52 -4.28 -49.20
C PRO A 809 -0.31 -3.69 -48.05
N LEU A 810 -0.09 -4.16 -46.82
CA LEU A 810 -0.77 -3.66 -45.61
C LEU A 810 -0.45 -2.17 -45.36
N VAL A 811 0.79 -1.76 -45.63
CA VAL A 811 1.33 -0.41 -45.42
C VAL A 811 1.00 0.56 -46.60
N ARG A 812 0.43 0.06 -47.70
CA ARG A 812 0.10 0.81 -48.93
C ARG A 812 1.29 1.59 -49.53
N LEU A 813 2.47 0.97 -49.58
CA LEU A 813 3.60 1.50 -50.35
C LEU A 813 3.47 1.12 -51.84
N PRO A 814 3.84 1.99 -52.79
CA PRO A 814 3.78 1.65 -54.22
C PRO A 814 4.78 0.54 -54.55
N GLN A 815 4.28 -0.62 -54.93
CA GLN A 815 5.13 -1.74 -55.36
C GLN A 815 5.74 -1.40 -56.73
N LYS A 816 7.05 -1.10 -56.75
CA LYS A 816 7.85 -0.82 -57.97
C LYS A 816 7.80 -2.07 -58.86
N SER A 817 6.92 -2.07 -59.86
CA SER A 817 6.64 -3.21 -60.73
C SER A 817 7.90 -3.63 -61.50
N ARG A 818 8.31 -4.88 -61.33
CA ARG A 818 9.56 -5.43 -61.88
C ARG A 818 9.34 -6.16 -63.23
N ASP A 819 8.34 -5.71 -63.98
CA ASP A 819 7.79 -6.37 -65.18
C ASP A 819 7.86 -5.48 -66.43
N LEU A 820 9.03 -4.92 -66.74
CA LEU A 820 9.30 -4.39 -68.09
C LEU A 820 10.80 -4.36 -68.48
N GLN A 821 11.58 -5.36 -68.06
CA GLN A 821 13.00 -5.43 -68.45
C GLN A 821 13.58 -6.82 -68.76
N ASP A 822 12.80 -7.90 -68.59
CA ASP A 822 13.21 -9.28 -68.93
C ASP A 822 12.54 -9.83 -70.22
N VAL A 823 12.09 -8.96 -71.14
CA VAL A 823 11.59 -9.39 -72.47
C VAL A 823 12.12 -8.48 -73.59
N THR A 824 13.42 -8.64 -73.95
CA THR A 824 13.91 -8.33 -75.32
C THR A 824 15.21 -9.08 -75.69
N VAL A 825 15.41 -10.31 -75.21
CA VAL A 825 16.47 -11.18 -75.75
C VAL A 825 15.97 -11.82 -77.06
N ILE A 826 16.20 -11.15 -78.18
CA ILE A 826 15.96 -11.69 -79.54
C ILE A 826 17.29 -11.66 -80.30
N GLN A 827 17.55 -12.74 -81.05
CA GLN A 827 18.82 -12.95 -81.75
C GLN A 827 18.94 -12.09 -83.02
N ASN A 828 20.16 -11.63 -83.33
CA ASN A 828 20.53 -11.05 -84.62
C ASN A 828 20.15 -11.98 -85.79
N PRO A 829 19.79 -11.42 -86.96
CA PRO A 829 20.81 -11.40 -88.02
C PRO A 829 20.77 -10.22 -89.01
N SER A 830 21.87 -10.12 -89.77
CA SER A 830 22.04 -9.42 -91.06
C SER A 830 22.12 -7.88 -91.04
N ALA A 831 22.66 -7.32 -92.12
CA ALA A 831 23.07 -5.93 -92.24
C ALA A 831 22.39 -5.26 -93.45
N HIS A 832 22.25 -3.94 -93.38
CA HIS A 832 22.27 -3.08 -94.57
C HIS A 832 22.76 -1.67 -94.22
N GLU A 833 23.47 -1.05 -95.15
CA GLU A 833 23.87 0.35 -95.09
C GLU A 833 22.69 1.28 -95.44
N MET A 834 22.73 2.56 -95.02
CA MET A 834 22.92 3.70 -95.94
C MET A 834 22.37 5.06 -95.43
N LYS A 835 23.28 5.91 -94.91
CA LYS A 835 23.51 7.33 -95.31
C LYS A 835 22.35 8.37 -95.25
N VAL A 836 22.47 9.29 -94.28
CA VAL A 836 22.05 10.71 -94.35
C VAL A 836 23.17 11.55 -93.70
N SER A 837 24.27 11.83 -94.41
CA SER A 837 24.52 13.04 -95.20
C SER A 837 24.73 14.34 -94.39
N SER A 838 26.01 14.67 -94.14
CA SER A 838 26.49 16.05 -94.01
C SER A 838 27.36 16.38 -95.24
N VAL A 839 27.40 17.65 -95.66
CA VAL A 839 27.79 18.06 -97.03
C VAL A 839 29.03 18.95 -96.99
N MET A 840 30.07 18.57 -97.77
CA MET A 840 31.16 19.38 -98.35
C MET A 840 32.01 20.27 -97.40
N GLU A 841 33.22 20.72 -97.73
CA GLU A 841 34.33 20.27 -98.60
C GLU A 841 35.54 21.09 -98.14
N GLU A 842 36.75 20.51 -98.11
CA GLU A 842 37.98 21.28 -98.23
C GLU A 842 39.08 20.38 -98.83
N ASP A 843 39.87 20.93 -99.77
CA ASP A 843 40.33 20.13 -100.92
C ASP A 843 41.84 19.84 -100.94
N SER A 844 42.18 18.63 -101.39
CA SER A 844 43.48 18.16 -101.91
C SER A 844 44.78 18.35 -101.07
N GLU A 845 45.29 17.24 -100.53
CA GLU A 845 46.69 16.83 -100.81
C GLU A 845 46.67 15.95 -102.09
N ALA A 846 47.76 15.67 -102.81
CA ALA A 846 49.18 15.63 -102.44
C ALA A 846 50.11 16.04 -103.61
N PRO A 847 51.44 16.03 -103.42
CA PRO A 847 52.17 14.78 -103.69
C PRO A 847 53.06 14.28 -102.53
N GLU A 848 53.57 13.05 -102.68
CA GLU A 848 54.34 12.31 -101.68
C GLU A 848 55.67 12.98 -101.23
N GLN A 849 56.08 12.80 -99.96
CA GLN A 849 57.11 11.80 -99.59
C GLN A 849 57.46 11.71 -98.08
N LYS A 850 57.45 10.46 -97.58
CA LYS A 850 58.31 9.84 -96.54
C LYS A 850 58.89 10.72 -95.39
N GLY A 851 58.32 10.57 -94.19
CA GLY A 851 58.95 10.92 -92.90
C GLY A 851 58.21 10.23 -91.72
N PRO A 852 58.89 9.63 -90.71
CA PRO A 852 58.24 8.68 -89.80
C PRO A 852 57.86 9.20 -88.39
N LEU A 853 57.01 8.42 -87.72
CA LEU A 853 56.96 8.21 -86.26
C LEU A 853 56.51 9.38 -85.35
N ASN A 854 55.19 9.48 -85.07
CA ASN A 854 54.68 9.69 -83.69
C ASN A 854 53.16 9.49 -83.50
N LYS A 855 52.34 9.51 -84.57
CA LYS A 855 50.86 9.56 -84.47
C LYS A 855 50.26 8.37 -83.71
N ASP A 856 50.76 7.15 -83.90
CA ASP A 856 50.18 5.95 -83.27
C ASP A 856 50.30 5.98 -81.75
N LYS A 857 51.41 6.50 -81.22
CA LYS A 857 51.64 6.58 -79.78
C LYS A 857 50.68 7.58 -79.11
N ALA A 858 50.45 8.72 -79.72
CA ALA A 858 49.45 9.68 -79.24
C ALA A 858 48.01 9.13 -79.33
N LEU A 859 47.71 8.34 -80.37
CA LEU A 859 46.41 7.70 -80.52
C LEU A 859 46.17 6.59 -79.47
N ASP A 860 47.20 5.80 -79.14
CA ASP A 860 47.12 4.79 -78.09
C ASP A 860 47.17 5.38 -76.68
N GLU A 861 47.88 6.49 -76.45
CA GLU A 861 47.78 7.25 -75.19
C GLU A 861 46.37 7.84 -75.01
N LEU A 862 45.75 8.41 -76.06
CA LEU A 862 44.33 8.83 -76.03
C LEU A 862 43.36 7.65 -75.82
N ARG A 863 43.65 6.48 -76.40
CA ARG A 863 42.86 5.25 -76.21
C ARG A 863 43.05 4.66 -74.80
N SER A 864 44.21 4.84 -74.18
CA SER A 864 44.46 4.52 -72.77
C SER A 864 43.68 5.47 -71.88
N LEU A 865 43.80 6.78 -72.10
CA LEU A 865 43.08 7.80 -71.34
C LEU A 865 41.57 7.62 -71.45
N GLY A 866 41.05 7.26 -72.62
CA GLY A 866 39.62 6.94 -72.81
C GLY A 866 39.15 5.70 -72.05
N LYS A 867 40.00 4.67 -71.93
CA LYS A 867 39.74 3.49 -71.09
C LYS A 867 39.83 3.82 -69.60
N GLU A 868 40.77 4.65 -69.19
CA GLU A 868 40.87 5.15 -67.81
C GLU A 868 39.68 6.05 -67.46
N LEU A 869 39.21 6.91 -68.38
CA LEU A 869 38.01 7.72 -68.18
C LEU A 869 36.74 6.85 -68.13
N GLN A 870 36.67 5.76 -68.90
CA GLN A 870 35.59 4.77 -68.78
C GLN A 870 35.70 3.97 -67.49
N GLY A 871 36.89 3.62 -67.02
CA GLY A 871 37.12 2.93 -65.74
C GLY A 871 36.77 3.81 -64.54
N LEU A 872 37.22 5.06 -64.55
CA LEU A 872 36.84 6.08 -63.57
C LEU A 872 35.35 6.35 -63.61
N ARG A 873 34.74 6.50 -64.80
CA ARG A 873 33.29 6.60 -64.92
C ARG A 873 32.61 5.38 -64.31
N LEU A 874 33.03 4.16 -64.64
CA LEU A 874 32.41 2.93 -64.11
C LEU A 874 32.56 2.82 -62.58
N GLN A 875 33.70 3.23 -62.01
CA GLN A 875 33.92 3.29 -60.56
C GLN A 875 33.06 4.37 -59.89
N VAL A 876 32.94 5.55 -60.50
CA VAL A 876 32.08 6.65 -60.03
C VAL A 876 30.60 6.26 -60.14
N GLU A 877 30.21 5.57 -61.21
CA GLU A 877 28.85 5.06 -61.45
C GLU A 877 28.55 3.84 -60.56
N GLN A 878 29.57 3.13 -60.05
CA GLN A 878 29.47 2.16 -58.93
C GLN A 878 29.52 2.80 -57.52
N HIS A 879 29.97 4.05 -57.37
CA HIS A 879 29.99 4.77 -56.09
C HIS A 879 28.73 5.64 -55.88
N LEU A 880 28.18 6.21 -56.96
CA LEU A 880 26.89 6.94 -56.92
C LEU A 880 25.70 6.04 -57.26
N GLY A 881 25.89 5.00 -58.07
CA GLY A 881 24.86 3.98 -58.31
C GLY A 881 24.74 3.03 -57.12
N GLY A 882 23.84 3.34 -56.19
CA GLY A 882 23.55 2.49 -55.04
C GLY A 882 23.23 1.06 -55.46
N SER A 883 23.74 0.08 -54.70
CA SER A 883 23.55 -1.34 -55.03
C SER A 883 22.07 -1.70 -54.97
N GLN A 884 21.63 -2.61 -55.84
CA GLN A 884 20.23 -3.04 -55.88
C GLN A 884 19.79 -3.75 -54.56
N SER A 885 20.73 -4.28 -53.78
CA SER A 885 20.48 -4.77 -52.42
C SER A 885 20.30 -3.63 -51.40
N SER A 886 20.96 -2.49 -51.57
CA SER A 886 20.74 -1.29 -50.74
C SER A 886 19.35 -0.69 -50.99
N GLU A 887 18.88 -0.60 -52.25
CA GLU A 887 17.48 -0.22 -52.54
C GLU A 887 16.48 -1.13 -51.82
N GLU A 888 16.68 -2.45 -51.84
CA GLU A 888 15.77 -3.42 -51.20
C GLU A 888 15.81 -3.32 -49.65
N TRP A 889 16.98 -3.09 -49.04
CA TRP A 889 17.09 -2.84 -47.59
C TRP A 889 16.45 -1.50 -47.16
N ILE A 890 16.59 -0.45 -47.97
CA ILE A 890 15.94 0.86 -47.71
C ILE A 890 14.41 0.72 -47.77
N GLN A 891 13.88 -0.04 -48.73
CA GLN A 891 12.43 -0.33 -48.80
C GLN A 891 11.95 -1.13 -47.58
N VAL A 892 12.71 -2.13 -47.13
CA VAL A 892 12.43 -2.89 -45.90
C VAL A 892 12.36 -1.96 -44.68
N GLY A 893 13.31 -1.02 -44.53
CA GLY A 893 13.31 -0.02 -43.46
C GLY A 893 12.06 0.86 -43.44
N PHE A 894 11.65 1.41 -44.60
CA PHE A 894 10.45 2.25 -44.71
C PHE A 894 9.13 1.49 -44.49
N ILE A 895 9.06 0.19 -44.79
CA ILE A 895 7.89 -0.63 -44.47
C ILE A 895 7.78 -0.85 -42.95
N ILE A 896 8.91 -1.10 -42.27
CA ILE A 896 8.96 -1.33 -40.83
C ILE A 896 8.57 -0.05 -40.05
N ASP A 897 9.20 1.09 -40.36
CA ASP A 897 8.92 2.41 -39.75
C ASP A 897 7.42 2.76 -39.80
N ARG A 898 6.82 2.64 -40.99
CA ARG A 898 5.42 3.02 -41.21
C ARG A 898 4.41 2.01 -40.65
N LEU A 899 4.83 0.77 -40.42
CA LEU A 899 4.04 -0.26 -39.73
C LEU A 899 4.07 -0.06 -38.21
N LEU A 900 5.24 0.23 -37.65
CA LEU A 900 5.40 0.50 -36.22
C LEU A 900 4.70 1.82 -35.84
N PHE A 901 4.77 2.86 -36.68
CA PHE A 901 3.91 4.05 -36.59
C PHE A 901 2.41 3.71 -36.50
N GLY A 902 1.95 2.74 -37.30
CA GLY A 902 0.56 2.26 -37.28
C GLY A 902 0.18 1.61 -35.94
N PHE A 903 1.05 0.78 -35.38
CA PHE A 903 0.85 0.22 -34.03
C PHE A 903 0.94 1.28 -32.93
N TYR A 904 1.82 2.28 -33.08
CA TYR A 904 1.98 3.39 -32.14
C TYR A 904 0.70 4.24 -32.06
N ILE A 905 0.11 4.58 -33.22
CA ILE A 905 -1.22 5.24 -33.30
C ILE A 905 -2.30 4.38 -32.65
N LEU A 906 -2.35 3.08 -32.96
CA LEU A 906 -3.35 2.18 -32.38
C LEU A 906 -3.26 2.17 -30.85
N PHE A 907 -2.05 2.01 -30.31
CA PHE A 907 -1.79 1.96 -28.87
C PHE A 907 -2.19 3.26 -28.16
N ILE A 908 -1.80 4.42 -28.74
CA ILE A 908 -2.19 5.74 -28.25
C ILE A 908 -3.71 5.87 -28.25
N SER A 909 -4.39 5.52 -29.35
CA SER A 909 -5.84 5.67 -29.47
C SER A 909 -6.60 4.86 -28.42
N VAL A 910 -6.19 3.61 -28.16
CA VAL A 910 -6.77 2.76 -27.10
C VAL A 910 -6.55 3.38 -25.73
N SER A 911 -5.33 3.86 -25.45
CA SER A 911 -4.98 4.48 -24.16
C SER A 911 -5.85 5.72 -23.87
N PHE A 912 -5.95 6.64 -24.83
CA PHE A 912 -6.82 7.82 -24.71
C PHE A 912 -8.31 7.44 -24.52
N ILE A 913 -8.81 6.46 -25.26
CA ILE A 913 -10.20 6.00 -25.13
C ILE A 913 -10.46 5.45 -23.72
N THR A 914 -9.54 4.67 -23.13
CA THR A 914 -9.73 4.16 -21.76
C THR A 914 -9.79 5.28 -20.72
N ILE A 915 -8.97 6.32 -20.84
CA ILE A 915 -8.98 7.47 -19.92
C ILE A 915 -10.28 8.27 -20.04
N ILE A 916 -10.79 8.47 -21.25
CA ILE A 916 -12.07 9.17 -21.48
C ILE A 916 -13.25 8.37 -20.88
N ILE A 917 -13.24 7.04 -20.99
CA ILE A 917 -14.25 6.16 -20.38
C ILE A 917 -14.20 6.25 -18.84
N MET A 918 -13.01 6.31 -18.24
CA MET A 918 -12.86 6.49 -16.79
C MET A 918 -13.35 7.87 -16.33
N TRP A 919 -12.99 8.93 -17.04
CA TRP A 919 -13.44 10.29 -16.73
C TRP A 919 -14.96 10.40 -16.77
N ALA A 920 -15.61 9.83 -17.80
CA ALA A 920 -17.07 9.79 -17.91
C ALA A 920 -17.73 9.05 -16.73
N ARG A 921 -17.17 7.91 -16.30
CA ARG A 921 -17.66 7.14 -15.13
C ARG A 921 -17.48 7.84 -13.77
N SER A 922 -16.69 8.89 -13.68
CA SER A 922 -16.52 9.67 -12.44
C SER A 922 -17.64 10.69 -12.21
N TYR A 923 -18.38 11.05 -13.28
CA TYR A 923 -19.47 12.03 -13.21
C TYR A 923 -20.85 11.40 -12.94
N ASP A 924 -21.07 10.14 -13.34
CA ASP A 924 -22.20 9.29 -12.93
C ASP A 924 -21.68 8.15 -12.02
N PRO A 925 -21.62 8.36 -10.68
CA PRO A 925 -21.18 7.37 -9.69
C PRO A 925 -22.25 6.32 -9.33
#